data_AF-A0A8I0KNX0-F1
#
_entry.id   AF-A0A8I0KNX0-F1
#
_cell.length_a   1.000
_cell.length_b   1.000
_cell.length_c   1.000
_cell.angle_alpha   90.00
_cell.angle_beta   90.00
_cell.angle_gamma   90.00
#
_symmetry.space_group_name_H-M   'P 1'
#
loop_
_entity.id
_entity.type
_entity.pdbx_description
1 polymer ?
#
loop_
_entity_poly.entity_id
_entity_poly.type
_entity_poly.pdbx_seq_one_letter_code
_entity_poly.pdbx_strand_id
1 'polypeptide(L)'
;MSTPEALHHPQHRDHLDAARFATPHSGDRPGIRWWWMHPRDAHTLTDELDHIAQAGFGEVEIAFSPDFWATQHQRDCLHAVLVRARELDIGVSMTLGANWPLTTPNTTTGTPHAAQELQYGHTRVEKGPCTITIPAPFDDPEITRPSRLIAVIAARVLTEGDDISIVPSTKPFGPPTTVIGPDTPTILDPTTLRDITTHVTGTRLTWNAPAGTWALIAFWQRDTAQAYTSFLDPHATRAALAYLDTHQIGPDNAPLLPDVGRDMFEDSLELNADTLFWSDDFLDHFHAWHGYDLRPYLPLLLSHGMCHYWVPNTDTPSHFETPTTLAQRIRTDYNTLLTHLYITNHLSIIHTWATGHGMRHKAQAAYGHNLGPIASFRALAAQGGRAEGESLNAGERIPVHRNHPLWRWSLDWMRCVVAGAHQGGTTRISSELGAQLGAAFTFSLGDYRALLNKEWASGITTPIVHGYASQAPNCQWPGESRFGHFVAESWNREHYPEWTNWPALTDRWARTVTVLETGTPRTDVAIYYDGFLTTAARGTPEDDATAPERIADTTALENAGYSVHYIDSSGILEAPIGHGELFPNGPGYRALILATTRLAARALTALRRIAATGVPIVIVGDLPAGDSGWGGGDRDDNVNNTLTTLLTTEHVRHVDTWAKIPHTLRDLNVAPRYAFPGGNILTQVRESDDATYLLAYNTTDHQVTAPIPSTAPTMHQLDPDTGHTHRLDHTPAPTIEIEAGDIALLRLSNTPAPEWDALAAPVAPVPGACEAELGPWTIAVAGARGEDLMLTRAHLGDWRDDDELGEVSGVAIYRTPVRWPREVRGTVWCSLGRIDGSARIREGNAFGAPIISDRPVALPPAAYAEGILEIEVRTPLRNAALAAGVVTAGPWPIELTTRPQGLSGPVRVWASPDR
;
A
#
# COMPACT_ATOMS: atom_id res chain seq x y z
N MET A 1 18.74 7.12 19.81
CA MET A 1 19.45 6.87 18.54
C MET A 1 19.65 5.37 18.39
N SER A 2 19.26 4.80 17.25
CA SER A 2 19.55 3.41 16.91
C SER A 2 21.04 3.28 16.60
N THR A 3 21.69 2.20 17.01
CA THR A 3 23.06 1.91 16.51
C THR A 3 23.00 1.59 15.01
N PRO A 4 24.06 1.84 14.23
CA PRO A 4 24.10 1.43 12.82
C PRO A 4 23.78 -0.07 12.63
N GLU A 5 24.23 -0.92 13.55
CA GLU A 5 23.91 -2.35 13.57
C GLU A 5 22.41 -2.61 13.73
N ALA A 6 21.69 -1.82 14.53
CA ALA A 6 20.24 -1.96 14.69
C ALA A 6 19.45 -1.57 13.43
N LEU A 7 20.05 -0.85 12.48
CA LEU A 7 19.41 -0.48 11.21
C LEU A 7 19.40 -1.63 10.20
N HIS A 8 20.32 -2.60 10.35
CA HIS A 8 20.39 -3.81 9.53
C HIS A 8 19.47 -4.94 10.00
N HIS A 9 18.67 -4.67 11.03
CA HIS A 9 17.76 -5.65 11.62
C HIS A 9 16.35 -5.06 11.77
N PRO A 10 15.31 -5.91 11.71
CA PRO A 10 13.96 -5.50 12.07
C PRO A 10 13.89 -4.97 13.51
N GLN A 11 13.04 -3.97 13.73
CA GLN A 11 12.79 -3.42 15.06
C GLN A 11 11.49 -3.97 15.62
N HIS A 12 11.55 -4.32 16.91
CA HIS A 12 10.41 -4.81 17.67
C HIS A 12 10.30 -4.06 18.99
N ARG A 13 9.05 -3.80 19.40
CA ARG A 13 8.74 -3.35 20.75
C ARG A 13 8.24 -4.56 21.52
N ASP A 14 9.01 -5.07 22.47
CA ASP A 14 8.64 -6.32 23.18
C ASP A 14 7.51 -6.11 24.19
N HIS A 15 7.34 -4.89 24.70
CA HIS A 15 6.37 -4.57 25.75
C HIS A 15 5.75 -3.19 25.54
N LEU A 16 4.49 -3.04 25.94
CA LEU A 16 3.78 -1.77 26.02
C LEU A 16 3.23 -1.60 27.43
N ASP A 17 3.34 -0.40 28.00
CA ASP A 17 2.67 -0.02 29.24
C ASP A 17 1.56 1.01 29.02
N ALA A 18 0.73 1.21 30.04
CA ALA A 18 -0.42 2.10 29.97
C ALA A 18 -0.04 3.58 29.74
N ALA A 19 1.09 4.04 30.29
CA ALA A 19 1.55 5.42 30.12
C ALA A 19 2.05 5.67 28.69
N ARG A 20 2.76 4.70 28.11
CA ARG A 20 3.26 4.71 26.74
C ARG A 20 2.14 4.66 25.70
N PHE A 21 1.07 3.92 25.98
CA PHE A 21 -0.16 3.93 25.17
C PHE A 21 -0.88 5.28 25.26
N ALA A 22 -1.06 5.82 26.48
CA ALA A 22 -1.74 7.10 26.67
C ALA A 22 -0.99 8.26 26.01
N THR A 23 0.35 8.25 26.10
CA THR A 23 1.25 9.28 25.58
C THR A 23 2.30 8.66 24.65
N PRO A 24 2.01 8.53 23.34
CA PRO A 24 2.97 8.05 22.37
C PRO A 24 4.20 8.94 22.24
N HIS A 25 5.33 8.37 21.81
CA HIS A 25 6.54 9.12 21.48
C HIS A 25 6.44 9.64 20.04
N SER A 26 7.29 10.60 19.69
CA SER A 26 7.43 11.13 18.32
C SER A 26 7.54 10.03 17.26
N GLY A 27 8.32 8.98 17.55
CA GLY A 27 8.54 7.87 16.61
C GLY A 27 7.32 7.00 16.31
N ASP A 28 6.20 7.08 17.05
CA ASP A 28 4.95 6.37 16.72
C ASP A 28 3.94 7.26 16.00
N ARG A 29 4.20 8.56 15.97
CA ARG A 29 3.31 9.50 15.30
C ARG A 29 3.38 9.28 13.78
N PRO A 30 2.27 9.56 13.08
CA PRO A 30 2.20 9.41 11.63
C PRO A 30 3.17 10.35 10.92
N GLY A 31 3.44 10.04 9.66
CA GLY A 31 4.17 10.92 8.76
C GLY A 31 3.25 11.67 7.79
N ILE A 32 3.81 12.67 7.12
CA ILE A 32 3.18 13.37 5.99
C ILE A 32 4.20 13.59 4.88
N ARG A 33 3.82 13.31 3.63
CA ARG A 33 4.65 13.65 2.48
C ARG A 33 4.62 15.16 2.27
N TRP A 34 5.77 15.78 2.09
CA TRP A 34 5.92 17.23 2.00
C TRP A 34 6.61 17.60 0.68
N TRP A 35 5.85 18.18 -0.25
CA TRP A 35 6.34 18.47 -1.60
C TRP A 35 7.09 19.79 -1.64
N TRP A 36 8.39 19.69 -1.95
CA TRP A 36 9.26 20.81 -2.27
C TRP A 36 9.22 21.05 -3.78
N MET A 37 8.15 21.71 -4.24
CA MET A 37 7.80 21.82 -5.66
C MET A 37 8.67 22.81 -6.41
N HIS A 38 8.92 23.95 -5.77
CA HIS A 38 9.70 25.06 -6.30
C HIS A 38 10.66 25.57 -5.23
N PRO A 39 11.73 26.29 -5.60
CA PRO A 39 12.63 26.89 -4.63
C PRO A 39 11.89 27.69 -3.56
N ARG A 40 12.24 27.42 -2.30
CA ARG A 40 11.76 28.12 -1.10
C ARG A 40 12.93 28.58 -0.27
N ASP A 41 12.75 29.64 0.50
CA ASP A 41 13.72 29.99 1.52
C ASP A 41 13.61 29.07 2.74
N ALA A 42 14.71 28.96 3.47
CA ALA A 42 14.79 28.11 4.66
C ALA A 42 13.78 28.51 5.75
N HIS A 43 13.44 29.79 5.89
CA HIS A 43 12.52 30.24 6.92
C HIS A 43 11.11 29.73 6.66
N THR A 44 10.62 29.87 5.43
CA THR A 44 9.33 29.31 4.99
C THR A 44 9.25 27.82 5.29
N LEU A 45 10.27 27.05 4.90
CA LEU A 45 10.29 25.61 5.13
C LEU A 45 10.33 25.23 6.62
N THR A 46 11.06 25.97 7.45
CA THR A 46 11.06 25.73 8.90
C THR A 46 9.75 26.14 9.59
N ASP A 47 9.05 27.17 9.10
CA ASP A 47 7.71 27.55 9.58
C ASP A 47 6.67 26.47 9.24
N GLU A 48 6.71 25.94 8.01
CA GLU A 48 5.86 24.82 7.61
C GLU A 48 6.12 23.58 8.47
N LEU A 49 7.39 23.25 8.74
CA LEU A 49 7.75 22.15 9.63
C LEU A 49 7.18 22.35 11.05
N ASP A 50 7.25 23.57 11.60
CA ASP A 50 6.66 23.91 12.90
C ASP A 50 5.15 23.65 12.92
N HIS A 51 4.45 23.97 11.83
CA HIS A 51 3.01 23.75 11.74
C HIS A 51 2.62 22.29 11.50
N ILE A 52 3.43 21.54 10.75
CA ILE A 52 3.29 20.09 10.61
C ILE A 52 3.49 19.41 11.98
N ALA A 53 4.49 19.85 12.75
CA ALA A 53 4.72 19.40 14.13
C ALA A 53 3.50 19.64 15.02
N GLN A 54 2.95 20.86 14.97
CA GLN A 54 1.77 21.27 15.75
C GLN A 54 0.50 20.47 15.38
N ALA A 55 0.39 20.02 14.12
CA ALA A 55 -0.67 19.12 13.67
C ALA A 55 -0.51 17.68 14.21
N GLY A 56 0.60 17.39 14.90
CA GLY A 56 0.87 16.14 15.60
C GLY A 56 1.53 15.06 14.74
N PHE A 57 2.09 15.43 13.58
CA PHE A 57 2.95 14.55 12.79
C PHE A 57 4.34 14.43 13.44
N GLY A 58 4.88 13.22 13.48
CA GLY A 58 6.22 12.94 14.01
C GLY A 58 7.28 12.71 12.94
N GLU A 59 6.88 12.71 11.68
CA GLU A 59 7.76 12.50 10.54
C GLU A 59 7.30 13.35 9.35
N VAL A 60 8.26 13.91 8.61
CA VAL A 60 8.03 14.46 7.28
C VAL A 60 8.78 13.65 6.26
N GLU A 61 8.18 13.44 5.09
CA GLU A 61 8.85 12.86 3.94
C GLU A 61 9.02 13.92 2.86
N ILE A 62 10.23 14.44 2.70
CA ILE A 62 10.53 15.47 1.70
C ILE A 62 10.51 14.81 0.32
N ALA A 63 9.55 15.21 -0.50
CA ALA A 63 9.46 14.82 -1.91
C ALA A 63 10.03 15.96 -2.77
N PHE A 64 11.20 15.73 -3.34
CA PHE A 64 11.89 16.72 -4.16
C PHE A 64 11.26 16.84 -5.55
N SER A 65 11.33 18.04 -6.13
CA SER A 65 11.00 18.29 -7.53
C SER A 65 12.24 18.74 -8.32
N PRO A 66 12.31 18.49 -9.64
CA PRO A 66 13.48 18.84 -10.45
C PRO A 66 13.90 20.31 -10.31
N ASP A 67 12.94 21.22 -10.14
CA ASP A 67 13.17 22.66 -9.97
C ASP A 67 13.84 23.02 -8.64
N PHE A 68 13.74 22.17 -7.61
CA PHE A 68 14.29 22.40 -6.28
C PHE A 68 15.02 21.17 -5.73
N TRP A 69 16.00 20.70 -6.49
CA TRP A 69 16.77 19.50 -6.15
C TRP A 69 18.21 19.59 -6.65
N ALA A 70 19.12 18.90 -5.96
CA ALA A 70 20.53 18.76 -6.34
C ALA A 70 21.33 20.07 -6.49
N THR A 71 20.89 21.15 -5.82
CA THR A 71 21.56 22.47 -5.82
C THR A 71 22.13 22.81 -4.45
N GLN A 72 23.06 23.77 -4.38
CA GLN A 72 23.52 24.28 -3.08
C GLN A 72 22.36 24.88 -2.27
N HIS A 73 21.47 25.62 -2.91
CA HIS A 73 20.31 26.23 -2.25
C HIS A 73 19.37 25.20 -1.62
N GLN A 74 19.08 24.09 -2.31
CA GLN A 74 18.31 22.99 -1.74
C GLN A 74 19.01 22.37 -0.53
N ARG A 75 20.34 22.16 -0.60
CA ARG A 75 21.11 21.62 0.53
C ARG A 75 21.15 22.55 1.74
N ASP A 76 21.23 23.86 1.52
CA ASP A 76 21.16 24.87 2.59
C ASP A 76 19.79 24.84 3.29
N CYS A 77 18.71 24.68 2.53
CA CYS A 77 17.36 24.54 3.07
C CYS A 77 17.17 23.21 3.82
N LEU A 78 17.70 22.12 3.26
CA LEU A 78 17.72 20.82 3.94
C LEU A 78 18.47 20.91 5.27
N HIS A 79 19.61 21.61 5.31
CA HIS A 79 20.36 21.83 6.54
C HIS A 79 19.52 22.48 7.62
N ALA A 80 18.85 23.60 7.29
CA ALA A 80 17.99 24.32 8.22
C ALA A 80 16.84 23.44 8.73
N VAL A 81 16.23 22.66 7.84
CA VAL A 81 15.14 21.72 8.18
C VAL A 81 15.62 20.60 9.08
N LEU A 82 16.79 19.99 8.81
CA LEU A 82 17.36 18.94 9.67
C LEU A 82 17.72 19.47 11.07
N VAL A 83 18.25 20.69 11.16
CA VAL A 83 18.51 21.35 12.45
C VAL A 83 17.21 21.59 13.20
N ARG A 84 16.19 22.16 12.54
CA ARG A 84 14.90 22.44 13.16
C ARG A 84 14.16 21.17 13.56
N ALA A 85 14.21 20.12 12.74
CA ALA A 85 13.62 18.82 13.04
C ALA A 85 14.22 18.21 14.32
N ARG A 86 15.53 18.40 14.58
CA ARG A 86 16.17 17.97 15.82
C ARG A 86 15.59 18.70 17.03
N GLU A 87 15.32 20.00 16.92
CA GLU A 87 14.73 20.80 17.99
C GLU A 87 13.28 20.40 18.30
N LEU A 88 12.55 19.95 17.28
CA LEU A 88 11.14 19.53 17.38
C LEU A 88 10.98 18.04 17.74
N ASP A 89 12.06 17.26 17.73
CA ASP A 89 12.04 15.79 17.81
C ASP A 89 11.18 15.15 16.70
N ILE A 90 11.35 15.63 15.46
CA ILE A 90 10.66 15.11 14.27
C ILE A 90 11.63 14.36 13.36
N GLY A 91 11.16 13.24 12.83
CA GLY A 91 11.86 12.46 11.82
C GLY A 91 11.84 13.12 10.44
N VAL A 92 12.94 13.02 9.70
CA VAL A 92 13.02 13.45 8.30
C VAL A 92 13.32 12.24 7.43
N SER A 93 12.36 11.90 6.58
CA SER A 93 12.50 11.01 5.44
C SER A 93 12.59 11.82 4.16
N MET A 94 13.14 11.25 3.08
CA MET A 94 13.22 11.95 1.80
C MET A 94 13.28 10.99 0.61
N THR A 95 12.75 11.43 -0.53
CA THR A 95 12.78 10.64 -1.77
C THR A 95 14.20 10.42 -2.29
N LEU A 96 14.41 9.29 -2.98
CA LEU A 96 15.62 9.01 -3.76
C LEU A 96 15.63 9.85 -5.05
N GLY A 97 16.16 11.07 -4.96
CA GLY A 97 16.13 12.02 -6.07
C GLY A 97 14.80 12.75 -6.19
N ALA A 98 14.64 13.45 -7.32
CA ALA A 98 13.44 14.24 -7.66
C ALA A 98 12.52 13.58 -8.70
N ASN A 99 12.84 12.35 -9.10
CA ASN A 99 12.08 11.58 -10.07
C ASN A 99 11.80 10.19 -9.49
N TRP A 100 10.63 9.67 -9.82
CA TRP A 100 10.25 8.28 -9.61
C TRP A 100 9.81 7.76 -10.99
N PRO A 101 10.43 6.69 -11.53
CA PRO A 101 11.56 5.92 -10.97
C PRO A 101 12.87 6.70 -10.78
N LEU A 102 13.73 6.18 -9.89
CA LEU A 102 15.04 6.75 -9.55
C LEU A 102 15.85 7.08 -10.80
N THR A 103 16.10 8.37 -10.99
CA THR A 103 16.87 8.89 -12.11
C THR A 103 17.81 9.98 -11.64
N THR A 104 19.09 9.86 -12.00
CA THR A 104 20.10 10.89 -11.76
C THR A 104 20.78 11.27 -13.08
N PRO A 105 21.37 12.47 -13.19
CA PRO A 105 22.02 12.90 -14.44
C PRO A 105 23.10 11.96 -14.97
N ASN A 106 23.75 11.16 -14.12
CA ASN A 106 24.77 10.17 -14.51
C ASN A 106 24.22 8.76 -14.76
N THR A 107 22.90 8.57 -14.72
CA THR A 107 22.25 7.26 -14.93
C THR A 107 21.13 7.28 -15.97
N THR A 108 20.99 8.37 -16.73
CA THR A 108 19.97 8.53 -17.77
C THR A 108 20.44 8.07 -19.16
N THR A 109 19.59 8.16 -20.19
CA THR A 109 19.88 7.71 -21.57
C THR A 109 21.24 8.19 -22.07
N GLY A 110 21.98 7.29 -22.74
CA GLY A 110 23.32 7.55 -23.26
C GLY A 110 24.44 7.36 -22.23
N THR A 111 24.11 7.01 -20.99
CA THR A 111 25.07 6.59 -19.96
C THR A 111 25.13 5.05 -19.88
N PRO A 112 26.24 4.46 -19.40
CA PRO A 112 26.33 3.01 -19.20
C PRO A 112 25.43 2.48 -18.07
N HIS A 113 24.65 3.35 -17.42
CA HIS A 113 23.82 3.02 -16.26
C HIS A 113 22.32 3.19 -16.53
N ALA A 114 21.95 3.56 -17.77
CA ALA A 114 20.57 3.66 -18.20
C ALA A 114 19.91 2.28 -18.20
N ALA A 115 18.65 2.22 -17.77
CA ALA A 115 17.84 1.02 -17.89
C ALA A 115 17.78 0.54 -19.34
N GLN A 116 17.99 -0.77 -19.52
CA GLN A 116 18.07 -1.42 -20.82
C GLN A 116 16.79 -2.21 -21.10
N GLU A 117 16.47 -2.34 -22.37
CA GLU A 117 15.44 -3.26 -22.87
C GLU A 117 15.99 -4.19 -23.94
N LEU A 118 15.35 -5.35 -24.07
CA LEU A 118 15.55 -6.26 -25.20
C LEU A 118 14.38 -6.08 -26.18
N GLN A 119 14.67 -5.44 -27.31
CA GLN A 119 13.76 -5.23 -28.44
C GLN A 119 13.93 -6.34 -29.49
N TYR A 120 12.96 -6.54 -30.38
CA TYR A 120 13.07 -7.53 -31.46
C TYR A 120 12.57 -7.03 -32.82
N GLY A 121 13.03 -7.73 -33.85
CA GLY A 121 12.46 -7.70 -35.20
C GLY A 121 12.31 -9.12 -35.71
N HIS A 122 11.41 -9.36 -36.67
CA HIS A 122 11.24 -10.70 -37.23
C HIS A 122 10.98 -10.68 -38.74
N THR A 123 11.27 -11.82 -39.38
CA THR A 123 10.89 -12.10 -40.77
C THR A 123 10.70 -13.60 -40.97
N ARG A 124 10.22 -13.99 -42.16
CA ARG A 124 9.95 -15.39 -42.49
C ARG A 124 10.74 -15.85 -43.71
N VAL A 125 11.15 -17.12 -43.71
CA VAL A 125 11.82 -17.79 -44.83
C VAL A 125 11.25 -19.19 -45.05
N GLU A 126 11.06 -19.60 -46.31
CA GLU A 126 10.35 -20.84 -46.63
C GLU A 126 11.24 -22.09 -46.75
N LYS A 127 12.40 -21.97 -47.41
CA LYS A 127 13.34 -23.10 -47.62
C LYS A 127 14.62 -22.62 -48.30
N GLY A 128 15.73 -23.28 -47.97
CA GLY A 128 16.98 -23.22 -48.73
C GLY A 128 17.94 -22.13 -48.27
N PRO A 129 19.06 -21.93 -48.99
CA PRO A 129 20.01 -20.88 -48.69
C PRO A 129 19.34 -19.51 -48.77
N CYS A 130 19.33 -18.77 -47.67
CA CYS A 130 18.90 -17.39 -47.61
C CYS A 130 20.07 -16.49 -47.22
N THR A 131 20.09 -15.29 -47.79
CA THR A 131 20.93 -14.19 -47.31
C THR A 131 20.02 -13.00 -47.17
N ILE A 132 19.76 -12.61 -45.93
CA ILE A 132 18.85 -11.50 -45.61
C ILE A 132 19.59 -10.44 -44.80
N THR A 133 19.09 -9.22 -44.84
CA THR A 133 19.41 -8.24 -43.80
C THR A 133 18.78 -8.72 -42.50
N ILE A 134 19.51 -8.60 -41.39
CA ILE A 134 18.97 -8.95 -40.07
C ILE A 134 17.73 -8.09 -39.81
N PRO A 135 16.60 -8.65 -39.35
CA PRO A 135 15.43 -7.88 -39.00
C PRO A 135 15.78 -6.77 -37.99
N ALA A 136 15.44 -5.53 -38.32
CA ALA A 136 15.57 -4.39 -37.43
C ALA A 136 14.49 -4.42 -36.33
N PRO A 137 14.69 -3.75 -35.18
CA PRO A 137 13.64 -3.50 -34.19
C PRO A 137 12.32 -3.07 -34.84
N PHE A 138 11.20 -3.65 -34.41
CA PHE A 138 9.90 -3.42 -35.06
C PHE A 138 9.43 -1.95 -34.99
N ASP A 139 9.86 -1.20 -33.97
CA ASP A 139 9.53 0.19 -33.73
C ASP A 139 10.59 1.17 -34.25
N ASP A 140 11.75 0.67 -34.67
CA ASP A 140 12.88 1.45 -35.15
C ASP A 140 13.53 0.77 -36.38
N PRO A 141 12.81 0.70 -37.51
CA PRO A 141 13.26 -0.02 -38.71
C PRO A 141 14.52 0.58 -39.34
N GLU A 142 14.80 1.86 -39.07
CA GLU A 142 15.99 2.58 -39.54
C GLU A 142 17.16 2.51 -38.54
N ILE A 143 16.98 1.85 -37.38
CA ILE A 143 17.98 1.70 -36.30
C ILE A 143 18.58 3.06 -35.91
N THR A 144 17.69 4.00 -35.61
CA THR A 144 18.05 5.35 -35.16
C THR A 144 18.51 5.37 -33.70
N ARG A 145 18.03 4.43 -32.87
CA ARG A 145 18.47 4.23 -31.49
C ARG A 145 19.71 3.31 -31.48
N PRO A 146 20.81 3.70 -30.80
CA PRO A 146 21.95 2.82 -30.62
C PRO A 146 21.53 1.47 -30.04
N SER A 147 21.78 0.39 -30.79
CA SER A 147 21.30 -0.95 -30.47
C SER A 147 22.38 -2.00 -30.70
N ARG A 148 22.48 -2.99 -29.81
CA ARG A 148 23.42 -4.13 -29.91
C ARG A 148 22.65 -5.41 -30.20
N LEU A 149 23.03 -6.13 -31.26
CA LEU A 149 22.45 -7.45 -31.54
C LEU A 149 22.86 -8.45 -30.45
N ILE A 150 21.88 -9.09 -29.83
CA ILE A 150 22.05 -10.11 -28.79
C ILE A 150 21.94 -11.51 -29.38
N ALA A 151 20.89 -11.77 -30.16
CA ALA A 151 20.68 -13.07 -30.78
C ALA A 151 19.84 -13.00 -32.06
N VAL A 152 20.00 -13.99 -32.93
CA VAL A 152 19.06 -14.30 -34.02
C VAL A 152 18.56 -15.71 -33.81
N ILE A 153 17.26 -15.85 -33.53
CA ILE A 153 16.62 -17.14 -33.24
C ILE A 153 15.84 -17.60 -34.46
N ALA A 154 16.03 -18.86 -34.83
CA ALA A 154 15.24 -19.51 -35.86
C ALA A 154 14.32 -20.57 -35.24
N ALA A 155 13.06 -20.59 -35.68
CA ALA A 155 12.09 -21.61 -35.29
C ALA A 155 11.13 -21.92 -36.45
N ARG A 156 10.75 -23.19 -36.60
CA ARG A 156 9.77 -23.61 -37.59
C ARG A 156 8.39 -23.14 -37.15
N VAL A 157 7.66 -22.50 -38.05
CA VAL A 157 6.27 -22.09 -37.86
C VAL A 157 5.36 -23.30 -38.09
N LEU A 158 4.51 -23.61 -37.12
CA LEU A 158 3.47 -24.63 -37.22
C LEU A 158 2.15 -24.03 -37.66
N THR A 159 1.77 -22.91 -37.05
CA THR A 159 0.57 -22.14 -37.37
C THR A 159 0.93 -20.67 -37.37
N GLU A 160 0.50 -19.97 -38.40
CA GLU A 160 0.66 -18.53 -38.54
C GLU A 160 -0.39 -17.80 -37.71
N GLY A 161 0.05 -16.78 -36.97
CA GLY A 161 -0.81 -15.83 -36.26
C GLY A 161 -0.62 -14.41 -36.79
N ASP A 162 -1.29 -13.46 -36.15
CA ASP A 162 -1.21 -12.04 -36.47
C ASP A 162 0.12 -11.43 -36.02
N ASP A 163 0.49 -10.31 -36.62
CA ASP A 163 1.64 -9.50 -36.18
C ASP A 163 1.18 -8.47 -35.13
N ILE A 164 2.14 -7.84 -34.46
CA ILE A 164 1.87 -6.76 -33.52
C ILE A 164 1.47 -5.47 -34.24
N SER A 165 0.84 -4.55 -33.52
CA SER A 165 0.48 -3.23 -34.06
C SER A 165 0.92 -2.11 -33.12
N ILE A 166 1.36 -0.99 -33.70
CA ILE A 166 1.66 0.25 -32.98
C ILE A 166 0.51 1.21 -33.27
N VAL A 167 -0.23 1.59 -32.24
CA VAL A 167 -1.36 2.52 -32.35
C VAL A 167 -1.09 3.79 -31.54
N PRO A 168 -1.77 4.91 -31.86
CA PRO A 168 -1.79 6.06 -30.97
C PRO A 168 -2.27 5.67 -29.57
N SER A 169 -1.55 6.11 -28.55
CA SER A 169 -1.94 5.89 -27.16
C SER A 169 -3.11 6.80 -26.79
N THR A 170 -4.06 6.24 -26.06
CA THR A 170 -5.14 7.00 -25.39
C THR A 170 -4.81 7.33 -23.94
N LYS A 171 -3.67 6.85 -23.43
CA LYS A 171 -3.25 7.12 -22.04
C LYS A 171 -2.78 8.56 -21.91
N PRO A 172 -3.39 9.37 -21.03
CA PRO A 172 -3.15 10.81 -20.96
C PRO A 172 -1.78 11.22 -20.43
N PHE A 173 -1.11 10.31 -19.70
CA PHE A 173 0.24 10.50 -19.18
C PHE A 173 1.23 9.47 -19.72
N GLY A 174 0.86 8.76 -20.80
CA GLY A 174 1.68 7.72 -21.42
C GLY A 174 2.41 8.21 -22.67
N PRO A 175 3.29 7.37 -23.25
CA PRO A 175 3.91 7.64 -24.55
C PRO A 175 2.84 7.84 -25.63
N PRO A 176 3.14 8.55 -26.74
CA PRO A 176 2.15 8.88 -27.78
C PRO A 176 1.64 7.65 -28.55
N THR A 177 2.29 6.51 -28.40
CA THR A 177 1.92 5.24 -29.03
C THR A 177 1.92 4.11 -28.02
N THR A 178 1.15 3.06 -28.29
CA THR A 178 1.12 1.82 -27.51
C THR A 178 1.29 0.65 -28.47
N VAL A 179 2.04 -0.36 -28.03
CA VAL A 179 2.17 -1.65 -28.73
C VAL A 179 1.00 -2.53 -28.31
N ILE A 180 0.22 -2.98 -29.27
CA ILE A 180 -0.84 -3.97 -29.09
C ILE A 180 -0.29 -5.32 -29.56
N GLY A 181 -0.33 -6.30 -28.65
CA GLY A 181 -0.01 -7.70 -28.97
C GLY A 181 -0.98 -8.30 -30.00
N PRO A 182 -0.68 -9.44 -30.62
CA PRO A 182 -1.54 -10.00 -31.64
C PRO A 182 -2.83 -10.59 -31.05
N ASP A 183 -3.91 -10.62 -31.84
CA ASP A 183 -5.14 -11.33 -31.48
C ASP A 183 -4.90 -12.85 -31.46
N THR A 184 -4.10 -13.36 -32.41
CA THR A 184 -3.68 -14.76 -32.48
C THR A 184 -2.16 -14.91 -32.51
N PRO A 185 -1.56 -15.72 -31.64
CA PRO A 185 -0.11 -15.89 -31.61
C PRO A 185 0.39 -16.76 -32.78
N THR A 186 1.61 -16.50 -33.25
CA THR A 186 2.30 -17.43 -34.15
C THR A 186 2.79 -18.64 -33.35
N ILE A 187 2.38 -19.86 -33.75
CA ILE A 187 2.75 -21.10 -33.05
C ILE A 187 4.04 -21.66 -33.64
N LEU A 188 5.08 -21.77 -32.80
CA LEU A 188 6.39 -22.29 -33.14
C LEU A 188 6.55 -23.75 -32.72
N ASP A 189 7.34 -24.52 -33.47
CA ASP A 189 7.76 -25.86 -33.07
C ASP A 189 8.88 -25.77 -32.01
N PRO A 190 8.60 -26.17 -30.76
CA PRO A 190 9.55 -26.00 -29.66
C PRO A 190 10.84 -26.80 -29.86
N THR A 191 10.83 -27.87 -30.66
CA THR A 191 12.02 -28.70 -30.92
C THR A 191 13.00 -28.06 -31.90
N THR A 192 12.61 -26.96 -32.52
CA THR A 192 13.37 -26.30 -33.59
C THR A 192 13.94 -24.94 -33.20
N LEU A 193 13.64 -24.45 -32.00
CA LEU A 193 14.17 -23.22 -31.44
C LEU A 193 15.69 -23.29 -31.35
N ARG A 194 16.39 -22.41 -32.09
CA ARG A 194 17.86 -22.40 -32.12
C ARG A 194 18.43 -21.00 -32.31
N ASP A 195 19.50 -20.72 -31.57
CA ASP A 195 20.35 -19.56 -31.80
C ASP A 195 21.21 -19.79 -33.05
N ILE A 196 21.02 -18.94 -34.06
CA ILE A 196 21.77 -18.94 -35.31
C ILE A 196 22.63 -17.67 -35.47
N THR A 197 22.91 -16.96 -34.39
CA THR A 197 23.69 -15.70 -34.40
C THR A 197 25.07 -15.87 -35.03
N THR A 198 25.68 -17.06 -34.91
CA THR A 198 26.97 -17.38 -35.54
C THR A 198 26.94 -17.32 -37.07
N HIS A 199 25.76 -17.27 -37.68
CA HIS A 199 25.55 -17.11 -39.12
C HIS A 199 25.47 -15.64 -39.57
N VAL A 200 25.61 -14.69 -38.63
CA VAL A 200 25.61 -13.26 -38.91
C VAL A 200 27.01 -12.77 -39.26
N THR A 201 27.11 -11.92 -40.28
CA THR A 201 28.34 -11.19 -40.63
C THR A 201 27.97 -9.76 -41.02
N GLY A 202 28.44 -8.79 -40.24
CA GLY A 202 28.00 -7.39 -40.38
C GLY A 202 26.49 -7.29 -40.14
N THR A 203 25.76 -6.75 -41.12
CA THR A 203 24.29 -6.60 -41.07
C THR A 203 23.53 -7.72 -41.79
N ARG A 204 24.22 -8.78 -42.24
CA ARG A 204 23.62 -9.87 -43.02
C ARG A 204 23.64 -11.18 -42.25
N LEU A 205 22.56 -11.94 -42.40
CA LEU A 205 22.44 -13.32 -41.97
C LEU A 205 22.51 -14.23 -43.19
N THR A 206 23.43 -15.20 -43.19
CA THR A 206 23.51 -16.24 -44.24
C THR A 206 23.26 -17.61 -43.65
N TRP A 207 22.11 -18.19 -43.97
CA TRP A 207 21.64 -19.42 -43.35
C TRP A 207 20.97 -20.35 -44.36
N ASN A 208 21.03 -21.65 -44.12
CA ASN A 208 20.38 -22.64 -44.97
C ASN A 208 19.17 -23.22 -44.23
N ALA A 209 17.99 -22.67 -44.52
CA ALA A 209 16.75 -23.07 -43.88
C ALA A 209 16.36 -24.50 -44.30
N PRO A 210 16.15 -25.43 -43.36
CA PRO A 210 15.52 -26.72 -43.66
C PRO A 210 14.13 -26.53 -44.27
N ALA A 211 13.54 -27.60 -44.80
CA ALA A 211 12.21 -27.52 -45.40
C ALA A 211 11.13 -27.09 -44.37
N GLY A 212 10.23 -26.20 -44.81
CA GLY A 212 9.11 -25.66 -44.02
C GLY A 212 9.32 -24.19 -43.69
N THR A 213 8.26 -23.48 -43.32
CA THR A 213 8.33 -22.05 -43.01
C THR A 213 9.05 -21.80 -41.68
N TRP A 214 10.03 -20.89 -41.66
CA TRP A 214 10.81 -20.52 -40.48
C TRP A 214 10.62 -19.05 -40.15
N ALA A 215 10.38 -18.75 -38.87
CA ALA A 215 10.52 -17.42 -38.31
C ALA A 215 12.00 -17.19 -37.96
N LEU A 216 12.53 -16.04 -38.37
CA LEU A 216 13.85 -15.55 -38.02
C LEU A 216 13.67 -14.28 -37.19
N ILE A 217 14.03 -14.34 -35.92
CA ILE A 217 13.71 -13.30 -34.92
C ILE A 217 15.03 -12.77 -34.38
N ALA A 218 15.33 -11.50 -34.64
CA ALA A 218 16.53 -10.83 -34.17
C ALA A 218 16.21 -10.02 -32.91
N PHE A 219 17.04 -10.15 -31.88
CA PHE A 219 16.91 -9.48 -30.60
C PHE A 219 18.03 -8.44 -30.43
N TRP A 220 17.65 -7.25 -30.03
CA TRP A 220 18.49 -6.05 -29.95
C TRP A 220 18.37 -5.45 -28.56
N GLN A 221 19.49 -5.28 -27.88
CA GLN A 221 19.54 -4.53 -26.62
C GLN A 221 19.75 -3.04 -26.91
N ARG A 222 19.03 -2.19 -26.18
CA ARG A 222 19.18 -0.72 -26.22
C ARG A 222 18.68 -0.08 -24.92
N ASP A 223 18.95 1.20 -24.74
CA ASP A 223 18.36 2.00 -23.65
C ASP A 223 16.83 2.02 -23.76
N THR A 224 16.13 1.93 -22.64
CA THR A 224 14.67 2.20 -22.54
C THR A 224 14.36 3.66 -22.90
N ALA A 225 13.14 3.91 -23.37
CA ALA A 225 12.72 5.27 -23.74
C ALA A 225 12.53 6.22 -22.55
N GLN A 226 12.19 5.69 -21.35
CA GLN A 226 11.89 6.49 -20.15
C GLN A 226 13.16 6.92 -19.37
N ALA A 227 14.35 6.50 -19.79
CA ALA A 227 15.63 7.11 -19.39
C ALA A 227 15.98 7.09 -17.88
N TYR A 228 15.56 6.06 -17.13
CA TYR A 228 15.80 5.91 -15.69
C TYR A 228 17.01 5.01 -15.36
N THR A 229 17.42 4.98 -14.08
CA THR A 229 18.54 4.15 -13.59
C THR A 229 18.21 2.67 -13.74
N SER A 230 19.12 1.87 -14.29
CA SER A 230 18.90 0.42 -14.38
C SER A 230 18.75 -0.24 -13.00
N PHE A 231 17.55 -0.74 -12.71
CA PHE A 231 17.24 -1.48 -11.47
C PHE A 231 17.72 -2.94 -11.50
N LEU A 232 18.31 -3.37 -12.62
CA LEU A 232 18.88 -4.71 -12.78
C LEU A 232 20.42 -4.71 -12.72
N ASP A 233 21.05 -3.53 -12.79
CA ASP A 233 22.51 -3.37 -12.76
C ASP A 233 22.97 -2.79 -11.42
N PRO A 234 23.79 -3.52 -10.65
CA PRO A 234 24.29 -3.03 -9.36
C PRO A 234 25.26 -1.85 -9.50
N HIS A 235 25.90 -1.67 -10.66
CA HIS A 235 26.75 -0.51 -10.93
C HIS A 235 25.93 0.76 -11.17
N ALA A 236 24.83 0.66 -11.91
CA ALA A 236 23.88 1.75 -12.09
C ALA A 236 23.30 2.23 -10.77
N THR A 237 22.80 1.32 -9.91
CA THR A 237 22.30 1.67 -8.57
C THR A 237 23.37 2.43 -7.77
N ARG A 238 24.62 1.93 -7.70
CA ARG A 238 25.71 2.61 -6.97
C ARG A 238 26.05 3.98 -7.56
N ALA A 239 26.00 4.13 -8.88
CA ALA A 239 26.28 5.40 -9.55
C ALA A 239 25.23 6.46 -9.20
N ALA A 240 23.95 6.09 -9.15
CA ALA A 240 22.88 6.99 -8.72
C ALA A 240 23.07 7.41 -7.26
N LEU A 241 23.35 6.46 -6.36
CA LEU A 241 23.53 6.75 -4.94
C LEU A 241 24.73 7.67 -4.66
N ALA A 242 25.85 7.49 -5.36
CA ALA A 242 26.99 8.39 -5.28
C ALA A 242 26.66 9.82 -5.74
N TYR A 243 25.76 9.96 -6.71
CA TYR A 243 25.25 11.27 -7.13
C TYR A 243 24.41 11.91 -6.03
N LEU A 244 23.51 11.15 -5.39
CA LEU A 244 22.68 11.62 -4.28
C LEU A 244 23.54 12.07 -3.08
N ASP A 245 24.57 11.31 -2.72
CA ASP A 245 25.52 11.68 -1.66
C ASP A 245 26.12 13.07 -1.87
N THR A 246 26.55 13.33 -3.10
CA THR A 246 27.25 14.57 -3.44
C THR A 246 26.29 15.74 -3.61
N HIS A 247 25.16 15.54 -4.28
CA HIS A 247 24.33 16.64 -4.78
C HIS A 247 23.03 16.84 -4.00
N GLN A 248 22.41 15.79 -3.46
CA GLN A 248 21.18 15.89 -2.66
C GLN A 248 21.47 16.06 -1.17
N ILE A 249 22.35 15.23 -0.62
CA ILE A 249 22.70 15.26 0.80
C ILE A 249 23.80 16.30 1.03
N GLY A 250 24.98 16.06 0.47
CA GLY A 250 26.16 16.88 0.66
C GLY A 250 26.84 16.69 2.03
N PRO A 251 28.11 17.12 2.16
CA PRO A 251 28.93 16.85 3.33
C PRO A 251 28.45 17.54 4.61
N ASP A 252 27.71 18.65 4.51
CA ASP A 252 27.23 19.42 5.66
C ASP A 252 25.97 18.82 6.29
N ASN A 253 25.18 18.06 5.53
CA ASN A 253 23.93 17.46 5.99
C ASN A 253 24.11 16.02 6.46
N ALA A 254 25.01 15.25 5.85
CA ALA A 254 25.24 13.84 6.19
C ALA A 254 25.48 13.60 7.70
N PRO A 255 26.25 14.45 8.43
CA PRO A 255 26.45 14.27 9.88
C PRO A 255 25.20 14.51 10.74
N LEU A 256 24.15 15.14 10.20
CA LEU A 256 22.89 15.38 10.92
C LEU A 256 21.91 14.21 10.80
N LEU A 257 22.01 13.43 9.72
CA LEU A 257 21.07 12.35 9.41
C LEU A 257 20.98 11.26 10.49
N PRO A 258 22.07 10.83 11.18
CA PRO A 258 21.95 9.82 12.24
C PRO A 258 21.03 10.22 13.42
N ASP A 259 20.79 11.51 13.64
CA ASP A 259 19.93 11.99 14.72
C ASP A 259 18.46 12.05 14.29
N VAL A 260 18.20 12.70 13.15
CA VAL A 260 16.84 13.08 12.71
C VAL A 260 16.36 12.30 11.49
N GLY A 261 17.27 11.74 10.70
CA GLY A 261 16.95 10.93 9.54
C GLY A 261 16.15 9.69 9.93
N ARG A 262 15.18 9.33 9.08
CA ARG A 262 14.38 8.11 9.23
C ARG A 262 14.56 7.22 8.02
N ASP A 263 14.00 7.62 6.87
CA ASP A 263 13.98 6.78 5.68
C ASP A 263 14.46 7.50 4.41
N MET A 264 15.29 6.82 3.63
CA MET A 264 15.49 7.12 2.21
C MET A 264 14.42 6.36 1.45
N PHE A 265 13.56 7.10 0.75
CA PHE A 265 12.32 6.57 0.20
C PHE A 265 12.38 6.36 -1.32
N GLU A 266 12.20 5.13 -1.76
CA GLU A 266 11.88 4.76 -3.13
C GLU A 266 10.36 4.77 -3.33
N ASP A 267 9.87 5.83 -3.96
CA ASP A 267 8.47 5.97 -4.38
C ASP A 267 8.12 4.96 -5.49
N SER A 268 6.89 5.02 -5.98
CA SER A 268 6.34 4.18 -7.04
C SER A 268 7.32 3.95 -8.21
N LEU A 269 7.56 2.69 -8.54
CA LEU A 269 8.56 2.30 -9.54
C LEU A 269 8.20 2.79 -10.95
N GLU A 270 6.93 2.73 -11.35
CA GLU A 270 6.40 3.21 -12.65
C GLU A 270 7.30 2.96 -13.89
N LEU A 271 8.03 1.84 -13.89
CA LEU A 271 9.01 1.47 -14.92
C LEU A 271 8.33 1.15 -16.25
N ASN A 272 9.01 1.42 -17.36
CA ASN A 272 8.55 1.04 -18.69
C ASN A 272 9.71 0.52 -19.54
N ALA A 273 9.44 -0.57 -20.27
CA ALA A 273 10.20 -1.06 -21.40
C ALA A 273 9.20 -1.43 -22.52
N ASP A 274 9.57 -1.17 -23.77
CA ASP A 274 8.69 -1.44 -24.92
C ASP A 274 8.47 -2.94 -25.13
N THR A 275 9.36 -3.79 -24.61
CA THR A 275 9.29 -5.25 -24.79
C THR A 275 9.69 -6.02 -23.54
N LEU A 276 10.97 -6.01 -23.16
CA LEU A 276 11.47 -6.73 -21.99
C LEU A 276 12.54 -5.91 -21.28
N PHE A 277 12.46 -5.79 -19.95
CA PHE A 277 13.56 -5.27 -19.14
C PHE A 277 14.82 -6.13 -19.30
N TRP A 278 15.99 -5.52 -19.35
CA TRP A 278 17.24 -6.24 -19.64
C TRP A 278 18.44 -5.66 -18.90
N SER A 279 19.55 -6.42 -18.89
CA SER A 279 20.88 -5.98 -18.45
C SER A 279 21.96 -6.64 -19.31
N ASP A 280 23.17 -6.09 -19.29
CA ASP A 280 24.29 -6.62 -20.09
C ASP A 280 24.63 -8.08 -19.78
N ASP A 281 24.49 -8.48 -18.51
CA ASP A 281 24.82 -9.79 -17.95
C ASP A 281 23.58 -10.67 -17.71
N PHE A 282 22.41 -10.28 -18.22
CA PHE A 282 21.15 -10.98 -17.93
C PHE A 282 21.20 -12.46 -18.30
N LEU A 283 21.79 -12.81 -19.45
CA LEU A 283 21.91 -14.21 -19.90
C LEU A 283 22.83 -15.04 -18.99
N ASP A 284 23.91 -14.44 -18.49
CA ASP A 284 24.85 -15.10 -17.59
C ASP A 284 24.17 -15.36 -16.23
N HIS A 285 23.46 -14.36 -15.71
CA HIS A 285 22.64 -14.50 -14.51
C HIS A 285 21.55 -15.56 -14.68
N PHE A 286 20.89 -15.58 -15.84
CA PHE A 286 19.86 -16.57 -16.14
C PHE A 286 20.42 -17.99 -16.16
N HIS A 287 21.55 -18.19 -16.83
CA HIS A 287 22.20 -19.50 -16.88
C HIS A 287 22.65 -19.94 -15.49
N ALA A 288 23.24 -19.04 -14.71
CA ALA A 288 23.68 -19.33 -13.34
C ALA A 288 22.52 -19.70 -12.42
N TRP A 289 21.36 -19.04 -12.57
CA TRP A 289 20.20 -19.24 -11.71
C TRP A 289 19.38 -20.48 -12.08
N HIS A 290 19.09 -20.66 -13.37
CA HIS A 290 18.18 -21.72 -13.86
C HIS A 290 18.88 -22.93 -14.46
N GLY A 291 20.19 -22.82 -14.77
CA GLY A 291 21.00 -23.93 -15.28
C GLY A 291 20.84 -24.24 -16.77
N TYR A 292 20.20 -23.37 -17.56
CA TYR A 292 20.05 -23.54 -19.01
C TYR A 292 20.20 -22.22 -19.77
N ASP A 293 20.42 -22.28 -21.08
CA ASP A 293 20.59 -21.11 -21.93
C ASP A 293 19.23 -20.56 -22.38
N LEU A 294 18.95 -19.29 -22.06
CA LEU A 294 17.71 -18.62 -22.42
C LEU A 294 17.63 -18.27 -23.92
N ARG A 295 18.76 -18.10 -24.61
CA ARG A 295 18.79 -17.54 -25.98
C ARG A 295 17.81 -18.21 -26.95
N PRO A 296 17.75 -19.55 -27.07
CA PRO A 296 16.81 -20.20 -27.99
C PRO A 296 15.34 -19.89 -27.68
N TYR A 297 15.01 -19.52 -26.44
CA TYR A 297 13.65 -19.33 -25.95
C TYR A 297 13.22 -17.85 -25.89
N LEU A 298 14.08 -16.90 -26.25
CA LEU A 298 13.74 -15.46 -26.26
C LEU A 298 12.42 -15.13 -27.00
N PRO A 299 12.05 -15.79 -28.13
CA PRO A 299 10.76 -15.55 -28.77
C PRO A 299 9.55 -15.75 -27.86
N LEU A 300 9.66 -16.67 -26.90
CA LEU A 300 8.56 -17.07 -26.02
C LEU A 300 8.28 -16.06 -24.89
N LEU A 301 9.18 -15.10 -24.69
CA LEU A 301 9.04 -14.03 -23.69
C LEU A 301 8.19 -12.85 -24.16
N LEU A 302 7.89 -12.75 -25.46
CA LEU A 302 7.34 -11.55 -26.10
C LEU A 302 5.83 -11.34 -25.83
N SER A 303 5.50 -11.03 -24.58
CA SER A 303 4.15 -10.68 -24.08
C SER A 303 4.06 -9.16 -23.85
N HIS A 304 3.47 -8.46 -24.82
CA HIS A 304 3.44 -7.00 -24.85
C HIS A 304 2.54 -6.40 -23.77
N GLY A 305 2.99 -5.30 -23.17
CA GLY A 305 2.30 -4.62 -22.06
C GLY A 305 2.70 -5.12 -20.66
N MET A 306 3.32 -6.29 -20.54
CA MET A 306 3.73 -6.85 -19.24
C MET A 306 4.95 -6.14 -18.61
N CYS A 307 5.71 -5.37 -19.37
CA CYS A 307 6.84 -4.54 -18.90
C CYS A 307 6.52 -3.03 -18.97
N HIS A 308 5.24 -2.66 -19.00
CA HIS A 308 4.79 -1.26 -19.09
C HIS A 308 3.82 -0.97 -17.94
N TYR A 309 4.06 0.07 -17.17
CA TYR A 309 3.14 0.54 -16.14
C TYR A 309 1.95 1.28 -16.78
N TRP A 310 0.69 0.95 -16.49
CA TRP A 310 0.20 -0.14 -15.64
C TRP A 310 0.27 -1.49 -16.32
N VAL A 311 0.78 -2.49 -15.60
CA VAL A 311 0.80 -3.87 -16.09
C VAL A 311 -0.63 -4.43 -16.14
N PRO A 312 -1.02 -5.14 -17.21
CA PRO A 312 -2.30 -5.84 -17.28
C PRO A 312 -2.50 -6.81 -16.10
N ASN A 313 -3.76 -7.07 -15.72
CA ASN A 313 -4.09 -7.96 -14.59
C ASN A 313 -3.81 -9.44 -14.87
N THR A 314 -3.75 -9.77 -16.15
CA THR A 314 -3.57 -11.12 -16.68
C THR A 314 -2.56 -11.05 -17.80
N ASP A 315 -1.85 -12.14 -18.02
CA ASP A 315 -0.94 -12.26 -19.16
C ASP A 315 -1.64 -11.90 -20.47
N THR A 316 -0.99 -11.08 -21.30
CA THR A 316 -1.45 -10.75 -22.63
C THR A 316 -1.00 -11.81 -23.63
N PRO A 317 -1.73 -12.01 -24.75
CA PRO A 317 -1.27 -12.88 -25.83
C PRO A 317 0.15 -12.51 -26.27
N SER A 318 1.03 -13.52 -26.28
CA SER A 318 2.40 -13.33 -26.74
C SER A 318 2.48 -13.36 -28.25
N HIS A 319 3.51 -12.73 -28.83
CA HIS A 319 3.70 -12.79 -30.28
C HIS A 319 3.98 -14.21 -30.78
N PHE A 320 4.79 -14.96 -30.03
CA PHE A 320 5.11 -16.34 -30.34
C PHE A 320 4.75 -17.26 -29.17
N GLU A 321 4.13 -18.38 -29.52
CA GLU A 321 3.70 -19.42 -28.58
C GLU A 321 4.14 -20.80 -29.06
N THR A 322 3.90 -21.82 -28.23
CA THR A 322 4.09 -23.22 -28.61
C THR A 322 2.80 -24.01 -28.39
N PRO A 323 2.63 -25.22 -28.98
CA PRO A 323 1.50 -26.10 -28.67
C PRO A 323 1.47 -26.61 -27.22
N THR A 324 2.44 -26.22 -26.40
CA THR A 324 2.68 -26.70 -25.04
C THR A 324 2.77 -25.52 -24.07
N THR A 325 2.81 -25.78 -22.77
CA THR A 325 2.99 -24.73 -21.74
C THR A 325 4.41 -24.16 -21.67
N LEU A 326 5.31 -24.52 -22.60
CA LEU A 326 6.72 -24.11 -22.55
C LEU A 326 6.88 -22.59 -22.43
N ALA A 327 6.16 -21.81 -23.23
CA ALA A 327 6.31 -20.36 -23.23
C ALA A 327 5.96 -19.71 -21.88
N GLN A 328 4.83 -20.11 -21.28
CA GLN A 328 4.42 -19.68 -19.95
C GLN A 328 5.48 -20.02 -18.88
N ARG A 329 6.07 -21.21 -18.96
CA ARG A 329 7.14 -21.65 -18.04
C ARG A 329 8.42 -20.84 -18.21
N ILE A 330 8.80 -20.51 -19.44
CA ILE A 330 9.96 -19.65 -19.73
C ILE A 330 9.74 -18.22 -19.19
N ARG A 331 8.53 -17.66 -19.32
CA ARG A 331 8.19 -16.34 -18.73
C ARG A 331 8.25 -16.36 -17.21
N THR A 332 7.79 -17.44 -16.59
CA THR A 332 7.89 -17.63 -15.14
C THR A 332 9.35 -17.63 -14.68
N ASP A 333 10.24 -18.33 -15.40
CA ASP A 333 11.66 -18.35 -15.11
C ASP A 333 12.30 -16.96 -15.30
N TYR A 334 11.93 -16.22 -16.36
CA TYR A 334 12.37 -14.84 -16.58
C TYR A 334 11.91 -13.89 -15.45
N ASN A 335 10.63 -13.89 -15.08
CA ASN A 335 10.10 -13.02 -14.02
C ASN A 335 10.70 -13.37 -12.64
N THR A 336 10.99 -14.65 -12.41
CA THR A 336 11.69 -15.11 -11.20
C THR A 336 13.09 -14.50 -11.11
N LEU A 337 13.85 -14.52 -12.21
CA LEU A 337 15.18 -13.90 -12.22
C LEU A 337 15.10 -12.38 -12.12
N LEU A 338 14.15 -11.76 -12.83
CA LEU A 338 13.94 -10.32 -12.80
C LEU A 338 13.69 -9.83 -11.36
N THR A 339 12.82 -10.53 -10.62
CA THR A 339 12.58 -10.27 -9.20
C THR A 339 13.84 -10.45 -8.35
N HIS A 340 14.62 -11.49 -8.61
CA HIS A 340 15.88 -11.71 -7.90
C HIS A 340 16.87 -10.56 -8.10
N LEU A 341 17.10 -10.14 -9.35
CA LEU A 341 18.02 -9.06 -9.68
C LEU A 341 17.53 -7.72 -9.11
N TYR A 342 16.23 -7.43 -9.16
CA TYR A 342 15.68 -6.24 -8.48
C TYR A 342 16.00 -6.23 -6.98
N ILE A 343 15.81 -7.36 -6.29
CA ILE A 343 16.11 -7.48 -4.86
C ILE A 343 17.62 -7.30 -4.59
N THR A 344 18.49 -7.97 -5.34
CA THR A 344 19.93 -7.99 -5.03
C THR A 344 20.69 -6.77 -5.55
N ASN A 345 20.34 -6.30 -6.75
CA ASN A 345 21.08 -5.26 -7.48
C ASN A 345 20.47 -3.87 -7.27
N HIS A 346 19.29 -3.78 -6.65
CA HIS A 346 18.64 -2.51 -6.36
C HIS A 346 18.32 -2.37 -4.87
N LEU A 347 17.29 -3.08 -4.37
CA LEU A 347 16.76 -2.89 -3.02
C LEU A 347 17.84 -3.06 -1.94
N SER A 348 18.65 -4.12 -2.04
CA SER A 348 19.69 -4.43 -1.05
C SER A 348 20.84 -3.42 -1.06
N ILE A 349 21.19 -2.89 -2.24
CA ILE A 349 22.26 -1.89 -2.39
C ILE A 349 21.81 -0.55 -1.82
N ILE A 350 20.59 -0.12 -2.13
CA ILE A 350 20.01 1.11 -1.59
C ILE A 350 19.89 1.01 -0.07
N HIS A 351 19.44 -0.13 0.46
CA HIS A 351 19.36 -0.34 1.91
C HIS A 351 20.74 -0.22 2.57
N THR A 352 21.75 -0.90 2.04
CA THR A 352 23.12 -0.81 2.56
C THR A 352 23.64 0.64 2.55
N TRP A 353 23.39 1.39 1.48
CA TRP A 353 23.77 2.80 1.41
C TRP A 353 23.02 3.68 2.42
N ALA A 354 21.70 3.51 2.55
CA ALA A 354 20.88 4.29 3.48
C ALA A 354 21.34 4.10 4.94
N THR A 355 21.66 2.86 5.33
CA THR A 355 22.19 2.57 6.68
C THR A 355 23.53 3.24 6.95
N GLY A 356 24.34 3.49 5.91
CA GLY A 356 25.57 4.27 5.99
C GLY A 356 25.37 5.72 6.43
N HIS A 357 24.15 6.26 6.25
CA HIS A 357 23.74 7.60 6.69
C HIS A 357 22.92 7.58 7.99
N GLY A 358 22.80 6.43 8.66
CA GLY A 358 21.97 6.28 9.85
C GLY A 358 20.46 6.22 9.55
N MET A 359 20.08 5.97 8.29
CA MET A 359 18.69 5.90 7.83
C MET A 359 18.35 4.47 7.36
N ARG A 360 17.07 4.16 7.15
CA ARG A 360 16.64 2.91 6.50
C ARG A 360 16.23 3.19 5.06
N HIS A 361 16.17 2.14 4.24
CA HIS A 361 15.50 2.19 2.95
C HIS A 361 14.02 1.86 3.17
N LYS A 362 13.13 2.76 2.74
CA LYS A 362 11.69 2.54 2.65
C LYS A 362 11.31 2.45 1.17
N ALA A 363 10.49 1.48 0.78
CA ALA A 363 10.11 1.33 -0.61
C ALA A 363 8.67 0.87 -0.80
N GLN A 364 8.03 1.41 -1.83
CA GLN A 364 6.89 0.80 -2.50
C GLN A 364 7.40 -0.31 -3.44
N ALA A 365 7.90 -1.40 -2.86
CA ALA A 365 8.60 -2.43 -3.62
C ALA A 365 7.69 -3.14 -4.63
N ALA A 366 8.23 -3.45 -5.83
CA ALA A 366 7.51 -4.13 -6.91
C ALA A 366 6.21 -3.42 -7.39
N TYR A 367 6.09 -2.12 -7.11
CA TYR A 367 4.88 -1.34 -7.38
C TYR A 367 4.42 -1.39 -8.83
N GLY A 368 3.22 -1.92 -9.07
CA GLY A 368 2.55 -1.89 -10.37
C GLY A 368 3.31 -2.63 -11.48
N HIS A 369 4.12 -3.64 -11.13
CA HIS A 369 5.01 -4.34 -12.04
C HIS A 369 4.90 -5.86 -11.92
N ASN A 370 5.32 -6.59 -12.95
CA ASN A 370 5.36 -8.06 -12.98
C ASN A 370 6.52 -8.68 -12.15
N LEU A 371 6.82 -8.05 -11.02
CA LEU A 371 7.81 -8.48 -10.03
C LEU A 371 7.11 -9.17 -8.86
N GLY A 372 7.80 -10.08 -8.17
CA GLY A 372 7.26 -10.79 -7.00
C GLY A 372 7.16 -9.88 -5.77
N PRO A 373 5.97 -9.41 -5.37
CA PRO A 373 5.79 -8.39 -4.34
C PRO A 373 6.13 -8.94 -2.95
N ILE A 374 5.61 -10.13 -2.60
CA ILE A 374 5.83 -10.76 -1.29
C ILE A 374 7.32 -11.02 -1.05
N ALA A 375 8.02 -11.55 -2.06
CA ALA A 375 9.47 -11.79 -1.99
C ALA A 375 10.27 -10.49 -1.85
N SER A 376 9.89 -9.44 -2.58
CA SER A 376 10.55 -8.13 -2.52
C SER A 376 10.40 -7.48 -1.15
N PHE A 377 9.18 -7.43 -0.61
CA PHE A 377 8.93 -6.91 0.74
C PHE A 377 9.58 -7.76 1.83
N ARG A 378 9.58 -9.10 1.70
CA ARG A 378 10.28 -9.98 2.65
C ARG A 378 11.78 -9.72 2.67
N ALA A 379 12.41 -9.62 1.50
CA ALA A 379 13.84 -9.36 1.41
C ALA A 379 14.23 -7.98 1.96
N LEU A 380 13.44 -6.94 1.63
CA LEU A 380 13.63 -5.60 2.16
C LEU A 380 13.51 -5.58 3.69
N ALA A 381 12.43 -6.15 4.24
CA ALA A 381 12.18 -6.21 5.67
C ALA A 381 13.23 -7.03 6.43
N ALA A 382 13.69 -8.15 5.89
CA ALA A 382 14.70 -9.02 6.50
C ALA A 382 16.05 -8.30 6.71
N GLN A 383 16.34 -7.28 5.91
CA GLN A 383 17.53 -6.44 6.05
C GLN A 383 17.30 -5.25 6.98
N GLY A 384 16.09 -5.03 7.51
CA GLY A 384 15.73 -3.84 8.28
C GLY A 384 15.21 -2.67 7.44
N GLY A 385 14.92 -2.87 6.16
CA GLY A 385 14.17 -1.89 5.37
C GLY A 385 12.71 -1.78 5.81
N ARG A 386 12.01 -0.76 5.33
CA ARG A 386 10.59 -0.50 5.62
C ARG A 386 9.74 -0.75 4.37
N ALA A 387 8.68 -1.52 4.54
CA ALA A 387 7.69 -1.74 3.50
C ALA A 387 6.68 -0.60 3.50
N GLU A 388 6.34 -0.08 2.32
CA GLU A 388 5.27 0.88 2.12
C GLU A 388 4.24 0.36 1.11
N GLY A 389 2.95 0.39 1.49
CA GLY A 389 1.82 0.25 0.59
C GLY A 389 1.30 1.61 0.10
N GLU A 390 0.23 1.60 -0.69
CA GLU A 390 -0.46 2.84 -1.09
C GLU A 390 -1.96 2.61 -1.30
N SER A 391 -2.76 3.48 -0.69
CA SER A 391 -4.21 3.50 -0.84
C SER A 391 -4.67 3.67 -2.30
N LEU A 392 -4.01 4.53 -3.09
CA LEU A 392 -4.30 4.72 -4.51
C LEU A 392 -4.03 3.44 -5.29
N ASN A 393 -2.81 2.92 -5.31
CA ASN A 393 -2.46 1.73 -6.09
C ASN A 393 -3.33 0.52 -5.77
N ALA A 394 -3.63 0.33 -4.47
CA ALA A 394 -4.51 -0.74 -4.00
C ALA A 394 -5.96 -0.56 -4.48
N GLY A 395 -6.35 0.64 -4.89
CA GLY A 395 -7.69 0.96 -5.39
C GLY A 395 -8.68 1.33 -4.28
N GLU A 396 -8.19 1.88 -3.16
CA GLU A 396 -9.08 2.36 -2.11
C GLU A 396 -9.88 3.59 -2.57
N ARG A 397 -11.11 3.72 -2.06
CA ARG A 397 -12.03 4.80 -2.39
C ARG A 397 -12.74 5.28 -1.14
N ILE A 398 -12.95 6.59 -1.08
CA ILE A 398 -13.84 7.22 -0.09
C ILE A 398 -15.24 7.49 -0.70
N PRO A 399 -16.33 7.30 0.06
CA PRO A 399 -16.37 6.70 1.39
C PRO A 399 -16.02 5.21 1.37
N VAL A 400 -15.39 4.72 2.44
CA VAL A 400 -15.00 3.30 2.54
C VAL A 400 -16.24 2.45 2.83
N HIS A 401 -16.58 1.52 1.94
CA HIS A 401 -17.68 0.57 2.17
C HIS A 401 -17.40 -0.81 1.58
N ARG A 402 -17.85 -1.86 2.27
CA ARG A 402 -17.61 -3.26 1.89
C ARG A 402 -18.20 -3.67 0.54
N ASN A 403 -19.24 -2.97 0.09
CA ASN A 403 -19.90 -3.22 -1.20
C ASN A 403 -19.16 -2.58 -2.40
N HIS A 404 -18.07 -1.84 -2.18
CA HIS A 404 -17.29 -1.27 -3.27
C HIS A 404 -16.57 -2.40 -4.03
N PRO A 405 -16.59 -2.43 -5.39
CA PRO A 405 -15.96 -3.52 -6.15
C PRO A 405 -14.47 -3.74 -5.81
N LEU A 406 -13.75 -2.65 -5.53
CA LEU A 406 -12.33 -2.70 -5.18
C LEU A 406 -12.05 -2.99 -3.68
N TRP A 407 -13.07 -3.10 -2.82
CA TRP A 407 -12.85 -3.28 -1.37
C TRP A 407 -12.06 -4.56 -1.07
N ARG A 408 -12.39 -5.66 -1.78
CA ARG A 408 -11.75 -6.97 -1.59
C ARG A 408 -10.34 -6.98 -2.18
N TRP A 409 -10.20 -6.50 -3.40
CA TRP A 409 -8.92 -6.36 -4.07
C TRP A 409 -7.91 -5.56 -3.24
N SER A 410 -8.27 -4.35 -2.80
CA SER A 410 -7.38 -3.51 -1.99
C SER A 410 -6.98 -4.16 -0.66
N LEU A 411 -7.89 -4.89 0.00
CA LEU A 411 -7.56 -5.64 1.21
C LEU A 411 -6.53 -6.75 0.94
N ASP A 412 -6.72 -7.52 -0.13
CA ASP A 412 -5.79 -8.59 -0.53
C ASP A 412 -4.43 -8.02 -0.97
N TRP A 413 -4.44 -6.89 -1.70
CA TRP A 413 -3.25 -6.16 -2.12
C TRP A 413 -2.41 -5.76 -0.91
N MET A 414 -3.01 -5.13 0.10
CA MET A 414 -2.32 -4.72 1.33
C MET A 414 -1.80 -5.94 2.11
N ARG A 415 -2.55 -7.05 2.14
CA ARG A 415 -2.09 -8.30 2.75
C ARG A 415 -0.85 -8.89 2.07
N CYS A 416 -0.63 -8.67 0.78
CA CYS A 416 0.61 -9.08 0.12
C CYS A 416 1.82 -8.27 0.63
N VAL A 417 1.66 -6.95 0.80
CA VAL A 417 2.69 -6.07 1.39
C VAL A 417 3.00 -6.51 2.82
N VAL A 418 1.96 -6.62 3.64
CA VAL A 418 2.05 -7.00 5.06
C VAL A 418 2.65 -8.39 5.23
N ALA A 419 2.23 -9.36 4.40
CA ALA A 419 2.72 -10.72 4.52
C ALA A 419 4.23 -10.82 4.23
N GLY A 420 4.73 -10.10 3.22
CA GLY A 420 6.18 -10.02 2.96
C GLY A 420 6.91 -9.41 4.14
N ALA A 421 6.45 -8.26 4.63
CA ALA A 421 7.05 -7.56 5.76
C ALA A 421 7.09 -8.40 7.05
N HIS A 422 5.96 -8.99 7.46
CA HIS A 422 5.88 -9.86 8.64
C HIS A 422 6.74 -11.13 8.49
N GLN A 423 6.84 -11.72 7.28
CA GLN A 423 7.77 -12.85 7.04
C GLN A 423 9.23 -12.43 7.14
N GLY A 424 9.57 -11.21 6.73
CA GLY A 424 10.90 -10.61 6.89
C GLY A 424 11.19 -10.14 8.32
N GLY A 425 10.18 -10.18 9.20
CA GLY A 425 10.33 -9.89 10.61
C GLY A 425 10.11 -8.44 11.00
N THR A 426 9.65 -7.53 10.13
CA THR A 426 9.29 -6.16 10.59
C THR A 426 7.83 -6.09 11.00
N THR A 427 7.50 -5.26 11.99
CA THR A 427 6.11 -4.91 12.35
C THR A 427 5.68 -3.55 11.83
N ARG A 428 6.63 -2.62 11.67
CA ARG A 428 6.36 -1.31 11.09
C ARG A 428 6.22 -1.43 9.58
N ILE A 429 5.03 -1.10 9.10
CA ILE A 429 4.65 -1.13 7.68
C ILE A 429 3.84 0.15 7.44
N SER A 430 4.28 0.96 6.48
CA SER A 430 3.59 2.21 6.17
C SER A 430 2.64 2.10 4.98
N SER A 431 1.76 3.07 4.85
CA SER A 431 0.95 3.29 3.64
C SER A 431 0.98 4.76 3.26
N GLU A 432 1.20 5.05 1.98
CA GLU A 432 0.85 6.33 1.41
C GLU A 432 -0.68 6.46 1.35
N LEU A 433 -1.20 7.27 2.26
CA LEU A 433 -2.62 7.31 2.62
C LEU A 433 -3.30 8.54 2.02
N GLY A 434 -4.38 8.31 1.27
CA GLY A 434 -5.34 9.33 0.83
C GLY A 434 -5.15 9.85 -0.60
N ALA A 435 -4.16 9.35 -1.35
CA ALA A 435 -4.04 9.66 -2.77
C ALA A 435 -5.26 9.14 -3.54
N GLN A 436 -6.01 10.02 -4.21
CA GLN A 436 -7.12 9.63 -5.07
C GLN A 436 -7.30 10.58 -6.26
N LEU A 437 -7.32 10.02 -7.46
CA LEU A 437 -7.53 10.75 -8.72
C LEU A 437 -8.93 11.37 -8.77
N GLY A 438 -9.05 12.64 -9.17
CA GLY A 438 -10.32 13.37 -9.28
C GLY A 438 -10.95 13.79 -7.95
N ALA A 439 -10.29 13.51 -6.83
CA ALA A 439 -10.83 13.68 -5.48
C ALA A 439 -10.28 14.90 -4.73
N ALA A 440 -9.55 15.79 -5.39
CA ALA A 440 -9.02 16.99 -4.73
C ALA A 440 -10.12 17.77 -3.97
N PHE A 441 -9.74 18.22 -2.77
CA PHE A 441 -10.49 18.95 -1.76
C PHE A 441 -11.66 18.20 -1.11
N THR A 442 -11.77 16.88 -1.33
CA THR A 442 -12.91 16.08 -0.85
C THR A 442 -12.71 15.47 0.52
N PHE A 443 -11.47 15.21 0.92
CA PHE A 443 -11.20 14.42 2.13
C PHE A 443 -11.49 15.19 3.42
N SER A 444 -12.26 14.56 4.30
CA SER A 444 -12.36 14.92 5.72
C SER A 444 -11.40 14.11 6.58
N LEU A 445 -11.17 14.53 7.83
CA LEU A 445 -10.41 13.72 8.79
C LEU A 445 -11.11 12.38 9.10
N GLY A 446 -12.44 12.32 8.99
CA GLY A 446 -13.22 11.08 9.11
C GLY A 446 -12.95 10.09 7.99
N ASP A 447 -12.72 10.56 6.77
CA ASP A 447 -12.36 9.71 5.63
C ASP A 447 -11.00 9.05 5.81
N TYR A 448 -9.99 9.81 6.26
CA TYR A 448 -8.68 9.27 6.62
C TYR A 448 -8.76 8.25 7.76
N ARG A 449 -9.61 8.49 8.78
CA ARG A 449 -9.89 7.50 9.84
C ARG A 449 -10.44 6.21 9.25
N ALA A 450 -11.42 6.29 8.36
CA ALA A 450 -12.06 5.11 7.76
C ALA A 450 -11.11 4.30 6.87
N LEU A 451 -10.28 4.96 6.06
CA LEU A 451 -9.26 4.29 5.24
C LEU A 451 -8.27 3.52 6.12
N LEU A 452 -7.64 4.19 7.10
CA LEU A 452 -6.64 3.54 7.93
C LEU A 452 -7.24 2.46 8.84
N ASN A 453 -8.49 2.59 9.32
CA ASN A 453 -9.16 1.52 10.05
C ASN A 453 -9.20 0.20 9.25
N LYS A 454 -9.44 0.29 7.93
CA LYS A 454 -9.43 -0.86 7.02
C LYS A 454 -8.00 -1.36 6.77
N GLU A 455 -7.04 -0.47 6.51
CA GLU A 455 -5.64 -0.87 6.30
C GLU A 455 -5.04 -1.52 7.56
N TRP A 456 -5.36 -1.04 8.76
CA TRP A 456 -4.99 -1.70 10.02
C TRP A 456 -5.52 -3.12 10.11
N ALA A 457 -6.73 -3.41 9.60
CA ALA A 457 -7.27 -4.76 9.56
C ALA A 457 -6.47 -5.70 8.64
N SER A 458 -5.77 -5.15 7.63
CA SER A 458 -4.84 -5.90 6.77
C SER A 458 -3.48 -6.15 7.44
N GLY A 459 -3.07 -5.24 8.33
CA GLY A 459 -1.83 -5.29 9.11
C GLY A 459 -0.83 -4.17 8.83
N ILE A 460 -1.17 -3.19 7.99
CA ILE A 460 -0.48 -1.88 7.94
C ILE A 460 -0.47 -1.27 9.34
N THR A 461 0.54 -0.48 9.69
CA THR A 461 0.62 0.20 10.99
C THR A 461 0.58 1.71 10.87
N THR A 462 1.51 2.30 10.11
CA THR A 462 1.83 3.73 10.19
C THR A 462 1.43 4.47 8.90
N PRO A 463 0.53 5.45 8.94
CA PRO A 463 0.20 6.22 7.73
C PRO A 463 1.27 7.27 7.41
N ILE A 464 1.52 7.47 6.12
CA ILE A 464 2.18 8.64 5.54
C ILE A 464 1.12 9.37 4.72
N VAL A 465 0.63 10.50 5.22
CA VAL A 465 -0.44 11.25 4.55
C VAL A 465 0.07 11.83 3.23
N HIS A 466 -0.69 11.62 2.15
CA HIS A 466 -0.50 12.26 0.85
C HIS A 466 -1.35 13.54 0.78
N GLY A 467 -0.83 14.75 0.96
CA GLY A 467 0.44 15.22 1.52
C GLY A 467 0.33 16.74 1.72
N TYR A 468 1.40 17.40 2.17
CA TYR A 468 1.50 18.84 2.37
C TYR A 468 2.24 19.48 1.20
N ALA A 469 1.65 20.50 0.56
CA ALA A 469 2.32 21.26 -0.50
C ALA A 469 3.00 22.50 0.09
N SER A 470 4.31 22.68 -0.15
CA SER A 470 5.01 23.90 0.29
C SER A 470 4.47 25.13 -0.44
N GLN A 471 4.19 26.20 0.29
CA GLN A 471 3.49 27.38 -0.18
C GLN A 471 4.46 28.55 -0.37
N ALA A 472 4.33 29.30 -1.47
CA ALA A 472 4.95 30.61 -1.55
C ALA A 472 4.21 31.63 -0.66
N PRO A 473 4.90 32.64 -0.12
CA PRO A 473 4.25 33.71 0.62
C PRO A 473 3.17 34.41 -0.23
N ASN A 474 1.96 34.54 0.32
CA ASN A 474 0.79 35.16 -0.36
C ASN A 474 0.32 34.41 -1.62
N CYS A 475 0.47 33.08 -1.67
CA CYS A 475 -0.16 32.27 -2.71
C CYS A 475 -1.69 32.52 -2.75
N GLN A 476 -2.29 32.38 -3.93
CA GLN A 476 -3.74 32.56 -4.06
C GLN A 476 -4.47 31.36 -3.48
N TRP A 477 -5.63 31.60 -2.86
CA TRP A 477 -6.51 30.53 -2.40
C TRP A 477 -6.83 29.55 -3.55
N PRO A 478 -6.84 28.23 -3.33
CA PRO A 478 -6.64 27.50 -2.06
C PRO A 478 -5.18 27.12 -1.75
N GLY A 479 -4.22 27.75 -2.42
CA GLY A 479 -2.78 27.49 -2.31
C GLY A 479 -2.24 26.72 -3.51
N GLU A 480 -0.93 26.49 -3.52
CA GLU A 480 -0.24 25.65 -4.49
C GLU A 480 -0.52 24.16 -4.28
N SER A 481 -0.51 23.38 -5.36
CA SER A 481 -0.78 21.93 -5.36
C SER A 481 0.23 21.18 -6.24
N ARG A 482 0.69 20.03 -5.76
CA ARG A 482 1.64 19.16 -6.48
C ARG A 482 1.05 18.56 -7.76
N PHE A 483 -0.23 18.21 -7.72
CA PHE A 483 -0.90 17.46 -8.79
C PHE A 483 -2.07 18.26 -9.38
N GLY A 484 -1.88 19.57 -9.53
CA GLY A 484 -2.78 20.44 -10.30
C GLY A 484 -4.22 20.45 -9.80
N HIS A 485 -4.46 20.34 -8.49
CA HIS A 485 -5.80 20.26 -7.90
C HIS A 485 -6.69 19.15 -8.47
N PHE A 486 -6.08 18.06 -8.93
CA PHE A 486 -6.76 16.88 -9.44
C PHE A 486 -6.68 15.69 -8.47
N VAL A 487 -5.53 15.49 -7.83
CA VAL A 487 -5.30 14.39 -6.87
C VAL A 487 -5.44 14.90 -5.43
N ALA A 488 -6.15 14.14 -4.60
CA ALA A 488 -6.32 14.42 -3.17
C ALA A 488 -5.06 14.04 -2.35
N GLU A 489 -4.67 14.75 -1.30
CA GLU A 489 -4.86 16.18 -1.07
C GLU A 489 -3.51 16.91 -1.11
N SER A 490 -3.55 18.20 -1.43
CA SER A 490 -2.42 19.10 -1.25
C SER A 490 -2.67 19.99 -0.03
N TRP A 491 -2.56 19.40 1.16
CA TRP A 491 -2.77 20.10 2.43
C TRP A 491 -1.85 21.32 2.55
N ASN A 492 -2.37 22.35 3.19
CA ASN A 492 -1.60 23.48 3.68
C ASN A 492 -2.29 24.04 4.93
N ARG A 493 -1.53 24.77 5.76
CA ARG A 493 -2.08 25.33 7.01
C ARG A 493 -3.03 26.51 6.82
N GLU A 494 -2.92 27.23 5.70
CA GLU A 494 -3.54 28.55 5.53
C GLU A 494 -5.01 28.44 5.09
N HIS A 495 -5.31 27.46 4.23
CA HIS A 495 -6.58 27.41 3.53
C HIS A 495 -7.46 26.21 3.91
N TYR A 496 -6.88 25.11 4.39
CA TYR A 496 -7.67 23.94 4.79
C TYR A 496 -8.27 24.15 6.20
N PRO A 497 -9.61 24.26 6.33
CA PRO A 497 -10.25 24.57 7.61
C PRO A 497 -9.93 23.54 8.69
N GLU A 498 -9.88 22.27 8.29
CA GLU A 498 -9.65 21.13 9.18
C GLU A 498 -8.19 21.00 9.65
N TRP A 499 -7.24 21.78 9.12
CA TRP A 499 -5.81 21.62 9.46
C TRP A 499 -5.57 21.68 10.98
N THR A 500 -6.28 22.58 11.65
CA THR A 500 -6.18 22.75 13.11
C THR A 500 -6.67 21.54 13.92
N ASN A 501 -7.43 20.63 13.32
CA ASN A 501 -8.04 19.46 13.96
C ASN A 501 -7.25 18.16 13.78
N TRP A 502 -6.19 18.15 12.97
CA TRP A 502 -5.32 16.98 12.78
C TRP A 502 -4.84 16.30 14.08
N PRO A 503 -4.54 17.02 15.19
CA PRO A 503 -4.08 16.37 16.42
C PRO A 503 -4.99 15.25 16.94
N ALA A 504 -6.32 15.35 16.78
CA ALA A 504 -7.22 14.28 17.20
C ALA A 504 -7.00 12.98 16.41
N LEU A 505 -6.71 13.09 15.12
CA LEU A 505 -6.46 11.94 14.25
C LEU A 505 -5.03 11.42 14.43
N THR A 506 -4.04 12.30 14.49
CA THR A 506 -2.63 11.91 14.63
C THR A 506 -2.33 11.29 15.99
N ASP A 507 -2.98 11.75 17.07
CA ASP A 507 -2.89 11.12 18.38
C ASP A 507 -3.51 9.73 18.37
N ARG A 508 -4.73 9.57 17.81
CA ARG A 508 -5.37 8.26 17.66
C ARG A 508 -4.47 7.29 16.92
N TRP A 509 -3.92 7.72 15.79
CA TRP A 509 -3.02 6.91 14.99
C TRP A 509 -1.78 6.50 15.77
N ALA A 510 -1.13 7.45 16.46
CA ALA A 510 0.04 7.16 17.27
C ALA A 510 -0.24 6.11 18.35
N ARG A 511 -1.38 6.21 19.05
CA ARG A 511 -1.78 5.22 20.06
C ARG A 511 -2.00 3.85 19.45
N THR A 512 -2.70 3.75 18.33
CA THR A 512 -2.89 2.46 17.65
C THR A 512 -1.58 1.88 17.12
N VAL A 513 -0.68 2.70 16.56
CA VAL A 513 0.67 2.29 16.12
C VAL A 513 1.46 1.70 17.28
N THR A 514 1.39 2.29 18.49
CA THR A 514 2.07 1.70 19.66
C THR A 514 1.60 0.28 19.94
N VAL A 515 0.30 0.00 19.78
CA VAL A 515 -0.27 -1.34 19.98
C VAL A 515 0.13 -2.29 18.85
N LEU A 516 -0.04 -1.88 17.59
CA LEU A 516 0.20 -2.75 16.44
C LEU A 516 1.68 -3.04 16.18
N GLU A 517 2.60 -2.21 16.67
CA GLU A 517 4.04 -2.47 16.57
C GLU A 517 4.64 -3.13 17.82
N THR A 518 3.82 -3.47 18.82
CA THR A 518 4.23 -4.27 19.99
C THR A 518 4.15 -5.75 19.70
N GLY A 519 5.10 -6.54 20.20
CA GLY A 519 5.11 -7.99 20.13
C GLY A 519 5.34 -8.54 18.71
N THR A 520 5.06 -9.83 18.57
CA THR A 520 5.16 -10.55 17.31
C THR A 520 3.77 -10.65 16.64
N PRO A 521 3.63 -10.34 15.33
CA PRO A 521 2.39 -10.59 14.60
C PRO A 521 2.01 -12.06 14.62
N ARG A 522 0.71 -12.36 14.70
CA ARG A 522 0.19 -13.71 14.53
C ARG A 522 -0.93 -13.77 13.49
N THR A 523 -0.74 -14.66 12.52
CA THR A 523 -1.67 -14.93 11.43
C THR A 523 -1.93 -16.43 11.31
N ASP A 524 -3.19 -16.82 11.11
CA ASP A 524 -3.59 -18.22 11.22
C ASP A 524 -3.18 -19.07 10.02
N VAL A 525 -3.40 -18.57 8.80
CA VAL A 525 -3.15 -19.33 7.58
C VAL A 525 -2.39 -18.52 6.55
N ALA A 526 -1.51 -19.19 5.80
CA ALA A 526 -0.87 -18.64 4.61
C ALA A 526 -1.47 -19.25 3.35
N ILE A 527 -1.75 -18.42 2.35
CA ILE A 527 -2.28 -18.82 1.04
C ILE A 527 -1.17 -18.67 0.00
N TYR A 528 -0.93 -19.72 -0.78
CA TYR A 528 0.05 -19.66 -1.85
C TYR A 528 -0.38 -18.64 -2.93
N TYR A 529 0.49 -17.69 -3.23
CA TYR A 529 0.34 -16.75 -4.32
C TYR A 529 1.71 -16.32 -4.84
N ASP A 530 1.97 -16.56 -6.12
CA ASP A 530 3.22 -16.21 -6.83
C ASP A 530 3.00 -15.19 -7.96
N GLY A 531 1.82 -14.56 -8.00
CA GLY A 531 1.51 -13.48 -8.93
C GLY A 531 2.07 -12.13 -8.50
N PHE A 532 1.82 -11.12 -9.34
CA PHE A 532 2.23 -9.75 -9.14
C PHE A 532 1.05 -8.85 -8.76
N LEU A 533 1.36 -7.68 -8.21
CA LEU A 533 0.34 -6.66 -7.90
C LEU A 533 0.29 -5.61 -9.02
N THR A 534 -0.80 -5.63 -9.77
CA THR A 534 -1.18 -4.53 -10.66
C THR A 534 -1.85 -3.38 -9.89
N THR A 535 -2.03 -2.24 -10.54
CA THR A 535 -2.80 -1.12 -10.00
C THR A 535 -4.30 -1.27 -10.21
N ALA A 536 -5.05 -0.86 -9.20
CA ALA A 536 -6.49 -0.70 -9.23
C ALA A 536 -6.93 0.77 -9.22
N ALA A 537 -6.01 1.72 -9.31
CA ALA A 537 -6.32 3.15 -9.41
C ALA A 537 -6.66 3.56 -10.85
N ARG A 538 -7.76 3.07 -11.42
CA ARG A 538 -8.04 3.24 -12.85
C ARG A 538 -8.74 4.54 -13.23
N GLY A 539 -9.05 5.37 -12.24
CA GLY A 539 -9.49 6.75 -12.44
C GLY A 539 -11.01 6.92 -12.61
N THR A 540 -11.72 5.93 -13.17
CA THR A 540 -13.19 5.94 -13.30
C THR A 540 -13.81 4.69 -12.66
N PRO A 541 -15.08 4.72 -12.20
CA PRO A 541 -15.78 3.52 -11.73
C PRO A 541 -15.86 2.39 -12.78
N GLU A 542 -16.08 2.73 -14.05
CA GLU A 542 -16.11 1.76 -15.15
C GLU A 542 -14.75 1.08 -15.34
N ASP A 543 -13.66 1.85 -15.31
CA ASP A 543 -12.32 1.29 -15.45
C ASP A 543 -11.92 0.53 -14.19
N ASP A 544 -12.26 1.03 -12.99
CA ASP A 544 -12.04 0.36 -11.71
C ASP A 544 -12.71 -1.03 -11.70
N ALA A 545 -13.90 -1.18 -12.32
CA ALA A 545 -14.59 -2.46 -12.46
C ALA A 545 -13.85 -3.50 -13.33
N THR A 546 -12.79 -3.09 -14.04
CA THR A 546 -11.93 -4.00 -14.81
C THR A 546 -10.76 -4.56 -14.00
N ALA A 547 -10.52 -4.07 -12.77
CA ALA A 547 -9.59 -4.70 -11.84
C ALA A 547 -10.11 -6.09 -11.39
N PRO A 548 -9.24 -7.03 -11.02
CA PRO A 548 -9.70 -8.31 -10.49
C PRO A 548 -10.43 -8.06 -9.18
N GLU A 549 -11.51 -8.80 -8.93
CA GLU A 549 -12.32 -8.62 -7.71
C GLU A 549 -11.52 -8.92 -6.43
N ARG A 550 -10.62 -9.92 -6.48
CA ARG A 550 -9.87 -10.47 -5.34
C ARG A 550 -8.70 -11.34 -5.81
N ILE A 551 -7.74 -11.58 -4.91
CA ILE A 551 -6.64 -12.54 -5.15
C ILE A 551 -7.10 -13.96 -4.80
N ALA A 552 -7.81 -14.13 -3.68
CA ALA A 552 -8.32 -15.41 -3.22
C ALA A 552 -9.72 -15.28 -2.55
N ASP A 553 -10.53 -16.35 -2.57
CA ASP A 553 -11.84 -16.34 -1.89
C ASP A 553 -11.72 -16.64 -0.39
N THR A 554 -11.21 -15.68 0.35
CA THR A 554 -10.94 -15.77 1.79
C THR A 554 -12.19 -15.61 2.66
N THR A 555 -13.34 -15.27 2.07
CA THR A 555 -14.58 -14.90 2.78
C THR A 555 -15.01 -15.95 3.81
N ALA A 556 -14.96 -17.24 3.45
CA ALA A 556 -15.36 -18.33 4.35
C ALA A 556 -14.41 -18.50 5.54
N LEU A 557 -13.11 -18.24 5.35
CA LEU A 557 -12.09 -18.27 6.41
C LEU A 557 -12.29 -17.10 7.37
N GLU A 558 -12.43 -15.89 6.83
CA GLU A 558 -12.65 -14.67 7.62
C GLU A 558 -13.94 -14.75 8.44
N ASN A 559 -15.04 -15.20 7.84
CA ASN A 559 -16.31 -15.39 8.55
C ASN A 559 -16.23 -16.47 9.64
N ALA A 560 -15.29 -17.41 9.52
CA ALA A 560 -14.99 -18.40 10.55
C ALA A 560 -13.96 -17.91 11.59
N GLY A 561 -13.44 -16.69 11.45
CA GLY A 561 -12.49 -16.06 12.37
C GLY A 561 -11.01 -16.26 12.05
N TYR A 562 -10.65 -16.88 10.92
CA TYR A 562 -9.24 -17.06 10.57
C TYR A 562 -8.64 -15.77 10.01
N SER A 563 -7.47 -15.39 10.50
CA SER A 563 -6.61 -14.38 9.86
C SER A 563 -5.78 -15.00 8.73
N VAL A 564 -5.60 -14.26 7.64
CA VAL A 564 -5.00 -14.78 6.39
C VAL A 564 -3.88 -13.88 5.89
N HIS A 565 -2.81 -14.48 5.38
CA HIS A 565 -1.71 -13.84 4.64
C HIS A 565 -1.41 -14.61 3.37
N TYR A 566 -0.55 -14.03 2.51
CA TYR A 566 -0.04 -14.68 1.31
C TYR A 566 1.42 -15.12 1.46
N ILE A 567 1.78 -16.22 0.80
CA ILE A 567 3.15 -16.75 0.76
C ILE A 567 3.49 -17.18 -0.67
N ASP A 568 4.66 -16.77 -1.14
CA ASP A 568 5.11 -17.10 -2.49
C ASP A 568 5.99 -18.37 -2.50
N SER A 569 6.42 -18.80 -3.68
CA SER A 569 7.27 -20.00 -3.82
C SER A 569 8.60 -19.89 -3.07
N SER A 570 9.20 -18.70 -3.02
CA SER A 570 10.44 -18.49 -2.25
C SER A 570 10.17 -18.50 -0.75
N GLY A 571 9.02 -17.98 -0.30
CA GLY A 571 8.61 -18.04 1.09
C GLY A 571 8.43 -19.47 1.60
N ILE A 572 7.81 -20.35 0.80
CA ILE A 572 7.68 -21.77 1.15
C ILE A 572 9.06 -22.43 1.32
N LEU A 573 10.01 -22.10 0.45
CA LEU A 573 11.38 -22.63 0.47
C LEU A 573 12.15 -22.18 1.72
N GLU A 574 12.10 -20.88 1.99
CA GLU A 574 12.86 -20.18 3.03
C GLU A 574 12.21 -20.28 4.42
N ALA A 575 10.93 -20.67 4.49
CA ALA A 575 10.16 -20.70 5.72
C ALA A 575 10.89 -21.50 6.82
N PRO A 576 11.28 -20.85 7.95
CA PRO A 576 11.63 -21.58 9.14
C PRO A 576 10.38 -22.28 9.67
N ILE A 577 10.56 -23.51 10.15
CA ILE A 577 9.46 -24.34 10.65
C ILE A 577 9.78 -24.72 12.08
N GLY A 578 8.83 -24.47 12.99
CA GLY A 578 8.99 -24.77 14.40
C GLY A 578 7.64 -24.76 15.10
N HIS A 579 7.49 -25.56 16.15
CA HIS A 579 6.28 -25.62 16.96
C HIS A 579 4.97 -25.91 16.18
N GLY A 580 5.07 -26.57 15.02
CA GLY A 580 3.91 -26.84 14.15
C GLY A 580 3.46 -25.62 13.33
N GLU A 581 4.33 -24.62 13.16
CA GLU A 581 4.05 -23.38 12.44
C GLU A 581 5.14 -23.05 11.40
N LEU A 582 4.76 -22.30 10.36
CA LEU A 582 5.69 -21.64 9.43
C LEU A 582 5.96 -20.22 9.91
N PHE A 583 7.22 -19.77 9.87
CA PHE A 583 7.64 -18.48 10.41
C PHE A 583 7.25 -18.27 11.90
N PRO A 584 7.64 -19.16 12.82
CA PRO A 584 7.22 -19.10 14.23
C PRO A 584 7.67 -17.83 14.98
N ASN A 585 8.79 -17.21 14.54
CA ASN A 585 9.28 -15.95 15.10
C ASN A 585 8.66 -14.71 14.43
N GLY A 586 7.75 -14.91 13.49
CA GLY A 586 6.97 -13.87 12.84
C GLY A 586 5.49 -14.30 12.85
N PRO A 587 4.79 -14.30 11.71
CA PRO A 587 3.34 -14.53 11.67
C PRO A 587 2.87 -15.89 12.20
N GLY A 588 3.73 -16.91 12.31
CA GLY A 588 3.37 -18.21 12.91
C GLY A 588 2.19 -18.89 12.22
N TYR A 589 2.29 -19.14 10.91
CA TYR A 589 1.21 -19.73 10.14
C TYR A 589 0.97 -21.18 10.55
N ARG A 590 -0.26 -21.50 10.95
CA ARG A 590 -0.68 -22.82 11.44
C ARG A 590 -1.19 -23.74 10.35
N ALA A 591 -1.37 -23.24 9.13
CA ALA A 591 -1.64 -24.04 7.94
C ALA A 591 -1.21 -23.31 6.66
N LEU A 592 -0.95 -24.11 5.61
CA LEU A 592 -0.70 -23.63 4.25
C LEU A 592 -1.86 -24.03 3.34
N ILE A 593 -2.40 -23.07 2.58
CA ILE A 593 -3.45 -23.31 1.58
C ILE A 593 -2.81 -23.19 0.19
N LEU A 594 -2.98 -24.22 -0.63
CA LEU A 594 -2.54 -24.23 -2.03
C LEU A 594 -3.76 -24.07 -2.94
N ALA A 595 -3.83 -22.94 -3.63
CA ALA A 595 -4.89 -22.60 -4.59
C ALA A 595 -4.27 -22.31 -5.96
N THR A 596 -3.64 -23.32 -6.57
CA THR A 596 -2.92 -23.18 -7.85
C THR A 596 -2.98 -24.47 -8.67
N THR A 597 -2.96 -24.33 -10.00
CA THR A 597 -2.93 -25.43 -10.97
C THR A 597 -1.52 -25.80 -11.44
N ARG A 598 -0.50 -25.01 -11.06
CA ARG A 598 0.92 -25.32 -11.29
C ARG A 598 1.74 -24.88 -10.09
N LEU A 599 2.83 -25.60 -9.82
CA LEU A 599 3.67 -25.34 -8.65
C LEU A 599 5.14 -25.43 -9.01
N ALA A 600 5.94 -24.47 -8.56
CA ALA A 600 7.38 -24.47 -8.81
C ALA A 600 8.01 -25.76 -8.28
N ALA A 601 8.70 -26.53 -9.12
CA ALA A 601 9.32 -27.79 -8.72
C ALA A 601 10.30 -27.63 -7.54
N ARG A 602 10.94 -26.46 -7.43
CA ARG A 602 11.81 -26.11 -6.29
C ARG A 602 11.05 -26.13 -4.95
N ALA A 603 9.77 -25.75 -4.92
CA ALA A 603 8.96 -25.71 -3.70
C ALA A 603 8.54 -27.10 -3.18
N LEU A 604 8.62 -28.14 -4.03
CA LEU A 604 8.17 -29.50 -3.69
C LEU A 604 8.91 -30.10 -2.49
N THR A 605 10.23 -29.93 -2.41
CA THR A 605 11.04 -30.40 -1.29
C THR A 605 10.63 -29.73 0.01
N ALA A 606 10.32 -28.43 -0.05
CA ALA A 606 9.84 -27.68 1.10
C ALA A 606 8.43 -28.12 1.52
N LEU A 607 7.50 -28.37 0.58
CA LEU A 607 6.19 -28.92 0.92
C LEU A 607 6.26 -30.27 1.63
N ARG A 608 7.15 -31.17 1.18
CA ARG A 608 7.40 -32.46 1.86
C ARG A 608 7.95 -32.25 3.27
N ARG A 609 8.86 -31.29 3.45
CA ARG A 609 9.38 -30.91 4.78
C ARG A 609 8.27 -30.38 5.67
N ILE A 610 7.42 -29.49 5.16
CA ILE A 610 6.27 -28.91 5.87
C ILE A 610 5.31 -30.01 6.33
N ALA A 611 4.86 -30.87 5.41
CA ALA A 611 3.96 -31.97 5.73
C ALA A 611 4.56 -32.92 6.79
N ALA A 612 5.86 -33.23 6.69
CA ALA A 612 6.54 -34.12 7.62
C ALA A 612 6.66 -33.55 9.05
N THR A 613 6.60 -32.23 9.21
CA THR A 613 6.62 -31.56 10.53
C THR A 613 5.24 -31.47 11.18
N GLY A 614 4.18 -31.90 10.49
CA GLY A 614 2.81 -31.89 11.00
C GLY A 614 2.03 -30.61 10.72
N VAL A 615 2.63 -29.62 10.04
CA VAL A 615 1.92 -28.41 9.59
C VAL A 615 0.89 -28.81 8.52
N PRO A 616 -0.40 -28.53 8.74
CA PRO A 616 -1.45 -28.82 7.78
C PRO A 616 -1.28 -28.13 6.42
N ILE A 617 -1.52 -28.87 5.34
CA ILE A 617 -1.61 -28.33 3.98
C ILE A 617 -2.99 -28.66 3.41
N VAL A 618 -3.72 -27.64 2.98
CA VAL A 618 -5.02 -27.80 2.32
C VAL A 618 -4.90 -27.36 0.87
N ILE A 619 -5.12 -28.29 -0.06
CA ILE A 619 -5.21 -28.00 -1.49
C ILE A 619 -6.68 -27.74 -1.81
N VAL A 620 -6.97 -26.63 -2.50
CA VAL A 620 -8.34 -26.24 -2.86
C VAL A 620 -8.49 -26.10 -4.38
N GLY A 621 -9.57 -26.65 -4.92
CA GLY A 621 -9.85 -26.62 -6.36
C GLY A 621 -9.11 -27.72 -7.11
N ASP A 622 -8.57 -27.42 -8.28
CA ASP A 622 -7.82 -28.38 -9.08
C ASP A 622 -6.44 -28.66 -8.47
N LEU A 623 -5.99 -29.91 -8.56
CA LEU A 623 -4.63 -30.27 -8.14
C LEU A 623 -3.61 -29.67 -9.11
N PRO A 624 -2.44 -29.20 -8.63
CA PRO A 624 -1.40 -28.76 -9.54
C PRO A 624 -0.96 -29.90 -10.45
N ALA A 625 -1.02 -29.67 -11.76
CA ALA A 625 -0.77 -30.70 -12.79
C ALA A 625 0.67 -30.70 -13.32
N GLY A 626 1.50 -29.75 -12.87
CA GLY A 626 2.87 -29.61 -13.35
C GLY A 626 3.65 -28.43 -12.79
N ASP A 627 4.88 -28.26 -13.29
CA ASP A 627 5.84 -27.26 -12.84
C ASP A 627 5.51 -25.86 -13.35
N SER A 628 5.54 -24.83 -12.50
CA SER A 628 5.31 -23.46 -12.97
C SER A 628 6.46 -22.92 -13.84
N GLY A 629 7.70 -23.39 -13.62
CA GLY A 629 8.89 -23.01 -14.40
C GLY A 629 9.38 -24.11 -15.36
N TRP A 630 10.30 -23.78 -16.26
CA TRP A 630 10.91 -24.75 -17.18
C TRP A 630 12.15 -25.36 -16.55
N GLY A 631 13.05 -24.55 -15.99
CA GLY A 631 14.27 -25.01 -15.33
C GLY A 631 15.11 -25.99 -16.17
N GLY A 632 15.07 -25.84 -17.50
CA GLY A 632 15.83 -26.65 -18.46
C GLY A 632 15.19 -27.97 -18.90
N GLY A 633 14.01 -28.35 -18.38
CA GLY A 633 13.36 -29.60 -18.80
C GLY A 633 11.99 -29.83 -18.15
N ASP A 634 11.21 -30.76 -18.70
CA ASP A 634 9.90 -31.08 -18.13
C ASP A 634 10.03 -31.81 -16.79
N ARG A 635 9.34 -31.28 -15.77
CA ARG A 635 9.34 -31.79 -14.39
C ARG A 635 7.91 -32.06 -13.90
N ASP A 636 6.93 -32.10 -14.78
CA ASP A 636 5.51 -32.32 -14.42
C ASP A 636 5.31 -33.63 -13.66
N ASP A 637 5.95 -34.72 -14.10
CA ASP A 637 5.91 -36.01 -13.40
C ASP A 637 6.42 -35.91 -11.97
N ASN A 638 7.45 -35.09 -11.71
CA ASN A 638 7.97 -34.90 -10.35
C ASN A 638 6.96 -34.16 -9.47
N VAL A 639 6.29 -33.13 -10.00
CA VAL A 639 5.21 -32.42 -9.31
C VAL A 639 4.05 -33.36 -9.00
N ASN A 640 3.56 -34.08 -10.01
CA ASN A 640 2.42 -35.00 -9.88
C ASN A 640 2.70 -36.14 -8.89
N ASN A 641 3.87 -36.76 -8.97
CA ASN A 641 4.27 -37.83 -8.05
C ASN A 641 4.43 -37.31 -6.61
N THR A 642 4.98 -36.10 -6.44
CA THR A 642 5.13 -35.49 -5.12
C THR A 642 3.77 -35.16 -4.51
N LEU A 643 2.85 -34.56 -5.27
CA LEU A 643 1.50 -34.25 -4.79
C LEU A 643 0.71 -35.51 -4.44
N THR A 644 0.79 -36.54 -5.28
CA THR A 644 0.19 -37.86 -4.98
C THR A 644 0.71 -38.40 -3.65
N THR A 645 2.03 -38.29 -3.42
CA THR A 645 2.64 -38.73 -2.14
C THR A 645 2.17 -37.87 -0.98
N LEU A 646 2.15 -36.54 -1.12
CA LEU A 646 1.69 -35.61 -0.08
C LEU A 646 0.26 -35.91 0.36
N LEU A 647 -0.65 -36.19 -0.60
CA LEU A 647 -2.05 -36.52 -0.33
C LEU A 647 -2.23 -37.81 0.50
N THR A 648 -1.22 -38.67 0.59
CA THR A 648 -1.27 -39.85 1.48
C THR A 648 -0.94 -39.54 2.94
N THR A 649 -0.44 -38.35 3.23
CA THR A 649 -0.04 -37.97 4.59
C THR A 649 -1.22 -37.48 5.43
N GLU A 650 -1.17 -37.69 6.75
CA GLU A 650 -2.27 -37.39 7.66
C GLU A 650 -2.62 -35.89 7.72
N HIS A 651 -1.67 -35.00 7.43
CA HIS A 651 -1.83 -33.54 7.56
C HIS A 651 -2.15 -32.84 6.24
N VAL A 652 -2.29 -33.57 5.13
CA VAL A 652 -2.62 -32.98 3.83
C VAL A 652 -4.05 -33.34 3.44
N ARG A 653 -4.85 -32.35 3.01
CA ARG A 653 -6.22 -32.54 2.55
C ARG A 653 -6.44 -31.86 1.21
N HIS A 654 -7.34 -32.43 0.41
CA HIS A 654 -7.83 -31.82 -0.82
C HIS A 654 -9.33 -31.57 -0.70
N VAL A 655 -9.75 -30.36 -1.07
CA VAL A 655 -11.15 -29.95 -1.12
C VAL A 655 -11.45 -29.29 -2.47
N ASP A 656 -12.70 -29.38 -2.91
CA ASP A 656 -13.15 -28.81 -4.19
C ASP A 656 -13.41 -27.30 -4.12
N THR A 657 -13.67 -26.74 -2.92
CA THR A 657 -14.19 -25.38 -2.76
C THR A 657 -13.65 -24.69 -1.51
N TRP A 658 -13.50 -23.35 -1.59
CA TRP A 658 -13.07 -22.50 -0.47
C TRP A 658 -13.98 -22.61 0.76
N ALA A 659 -15.29 -22.79 0.55
CA ALA A 659 -16.27 -22.92 1.62
C ALA A 659 -16.01 -24.12 2.56
N LYS A 660 -15.29 -25.16 2.10
CA LYS A 660 -14.97 -26.35 2.91
C LYS A 660 -13.68 -26.20 3.73
N ILE A 661 -12.84 -25.22 3.42
CA ILE A 661 -11.55 -25.03 4.09
C ILE A 661 -11.72 -24.83 5.60
N PRO A 662 -12.62 -23.96 6.11
CA PRO A 662 -12.73 -23.75 7.57
C PRO A 662 -13.09 -25.01 8.36
N HIS A 663 -13.93 -25.88 7.79
CA HIS A 663 -14.25 -27.18 8.40
C HIS A 663 -13.05 -28.13 8.36
N THR A 664 -12.38 -28.20 7.22
CA THR A 664 -11.18 -29.04 7.02
C THR A 664 -10.05 -28.64 7.96
N LEU A 665 -9.83 -27.35 8.18
CA LEU A 665 -8.85 -26.84 9.15
C LEU A 665 -9.19 -27.29 10.58
N ARG A 666 -10.46 -27.23 10.98
CA ARG A 666 -10.89 -27.74 12.30
C ARG A 666 -10.68 -29.24 12.45
N ASP A 667 -10.95 -30.02 11.40
CA ASP A 667 -10.71 -31.47 11.40
C ASP A 667 -9.21 -31.79 11.50
N LEU A 668 -8.35 -30.88 11.04
CA LEU A 668 -6.89 -30.92 11.19
C LEU A 668 -6.41 -30.27 12.50
N ASN A 669 -7.32 -29.98 13.44
CA ASN A 669 -7.05 -29.33 14.72
C ASN A 669 -6.46 -27.91 14.63
N VAL A 670 -6.73 -27.20 13.54
CA VAL A 670 -6.41 -25.77 13.39
C VAL A 670 -7.69 -24.98 13.63
N ALA A 671 -7.82 -24.39 14.82
CA ALA A 671 -8.90 -23.44 15.15
C ALA A 671 -8.37 -22.00 15.04
N PRO A 672 -9.15 -20.99 14.62
CA PRO A 672 -8.69 -19.59 14.58
C PRO A 672 -8.21 -19.12 15.96
N ARG A 673 -7.24 -18.19 16.01
CA ARG A 673 -6.72 -17.68 17.30
C ARG A 673 -7.81 -16.92 18.06
N TYR A 674 -8.56 -16.08 17.36
CA TYR A 674 -9.70 -15.34 17.89
C TYR A 674 -10.84 -15.34 16.87
N ALA A 675 -12.03 -15.77 17.28
CA ALA A 675 -13.20 -15.81 16.42
C ALA A 675 -14.40 -15.15 17.10
N PHE A 676 -14.79 -13.98 16.58
CA PHE A 676 -16.01 -13.30 17.03
C PHE A 676 -17.26 -13.97 16.42
N PRO A 677 -18.32 -14.22 17.20
CA PRO A 677 -19.56 -14.78 16.68
C PRO A 677 -20.22 -13.87 15.63
N GLY A 678 -20.89 -14.47 14.65
CA GLY A 678 -21.65 -13.75 13.60
C GLY A 678 -20.88 -13.43 12.32
N GLY A 679 -19.55 -13.61 12.30
CA GLY A 679 -18.70 -13.21 11.17
C GLY A 679 -18.59 -11.69 11.02
N ASN A 680 -17.86 -11.21 10.02
CA ASN A 680 -17.71 -9.78 9.68
C ASN A 680 -16.80 -8.92 10.60
N ILE A 681 -16.07 -9.54 11.51
CA ILE A 681 -14.98 -8.87 12.24
C ILE A 681 -13.64 -9.44 11.74
N LEU A 682 -12.78 -8.58 11.20
CA LEU A 682 -11.41 -8.93 10.88
C LEU A 682 -10.51 -8.66 12.09
N THR A 683 -9.51 -9.50 12.31
CA THR A 683 -8.65 -9.40 13.49
C THR A 683 -7.17 -9.29 13.13
N GLN A 684 -6.45 -8.44 13.85
CA GLN A 684 -4.98 -8.48 13.93
C GLN A 684 -4.56 -8.84 15.35
N VAL A 685 -3.56 -9.72 15.45
CA VAL A 685 -3.08 -10.25 16.74
C VAL A 685 -1.60 -9.95 16.88
N ARG A 686 -1.23 -9.40 18.04
CA ARG A 686 0.15 -9.22 18.45
C ARG A 686 0.39 -9.92 19.79
N GLU A 687 1.38 -10.78 19.85
CA GLU A 687 1.77 -11.47 21.09
C GLU A 687 3.07 -10.89 21.65
N SER A 688 3.03 -10.41 22.88
CA SER A 688 4.19 -10.06 23.69
C SER A 688 4.37 -11.06 24.84
N ASP A 689 5.45 -10.88 25.62
CA ASP A 689 5.70 -11.71 26.81
C ASP A 689 4.64 -11.53 27.90
N ASP A 690 3.98 -10.36 27.96
CA ASP A 690 3.05 -9.98 29.03
C ASP A 690 1.57 -10.04 28.64
N ALA A 691 1.26 -9.94 27.35
CA ALA A 691 -0.10 -9.83 26.86
C ALA A 691 -0.27 -10.25 25.39
N THR A 692 -1.52 -10.47 25.02
CA THR A 692 -1.95 -10.46 23.63
C THR A 692 -2.71 -9.18 23.36
N TYR A 693 -2.34 -8.47 22.31
CA TYR A 693 -3.08 -7.33 21.79
C TYR A 693 -3.90 -7.76 20.59
N LEU A 694 -5.19 -7.45 20.63
CA LEU A 694 -6.15 -7.82 19.60
C LEU A 694 -6.82 -6.55 19.07
N LEU A 695 -6.64 -6.29 17.78
CA LEU A 695 -7.46 -5.32 17.03
C LEU A 695 -8.61 -6.09 16.37
N ALA A 696 -9.82 -5.60 16.55
CA ALA A 696 -11.03 -6.09 15.90
C ALA A 696 -11.64 -4.98 15.03
N TYR A 697 -11.79 -5.22 13.73
CA TYR A 697 -12.35 -4.27 12.76
C TYR A 697 -13.73 -4.73 12.30
N ASN A 698 -14.75 -3.88 12.51
CA ASN A 698 -16.10 -4.14 12.06
C ASN A 698 -16.25 -3.79 10.57
N THR A 699 -16.41 -4.82 9.74
CA THR A 699 -16.54 -4.66 8.27
C THR A 699 -17.97 -4.35 7.79
N THR A 700 -18.93 -4.23 8.71
CA THR A 700 -20.34 -3.97 8.40
C THR A 700 -20.65 -2.47 8.36
N ASP A 701 -21.87 -2.14 7.92
CA ASP A 701 -22.44 -0.78 7.85
C ASP A 701 -23.28 -0.41 9.09
N HIS A 702 -23.22 -1.20 10.15
CA HIS A 702 -23.92 -0.97 11.41
C HIS A 702 -23.04 -1.35 12.62
N GLN A 703 -23.39 -0.84 13.80
CA GLN A 703 -22.72 -1.20 15.03
C GLN A 703 -22.88 -2.70 15.32
N VAL A 704 -21.79 -3.34 15.77
CA VAL A 704 -21.79 -4.75 16.20
C VAL A 704 -21.46 -4.82 17.68
N THR A 705 -22.28 -5.56 18.44
CA THR A 705 -21.97 -5.99 19.80
C THR A 705 -21.63 -7.48 19.79
N ALA A 706 -20.43 -7.84 20.24
CA ALA A 706 -19.97 -9.24 20.23
C ALA A 706 -19.28 -9.63 21.54
N PRO A 707 -19.43 -10.88 22.02
CA PRO A 707 -18.65 -11.39 23.15
C PRO A 707 -17.17 -11.45 22.79
N ILE A 708 -16.31 -11.12 23.75
CA ILE A 708 -14.86 -11.17 23.57
C ILE A 708 -14.43 -12.64 23.54
N PRO A 709 -13.75 -13.11 22.47
CA PRO A 709 -13.37 -14.52 22.32
C PRO A 709 -12.10 -14.85 23.13
N SER A 710 -12.11 -14.57 24.44
CA SER A 710 -10.98 -14.81 25.33
C SER A 710 -11.45 -15.29 26.71
N THR A 711 -10.60 -16.08 27.36
CA THR A 711 -10.76 -16.51 28.75
C THR A 711 -9.70 -15.89 29.67
N ALA A 712 -8.91 -14.93 29.16
CA ALA A 712 -7.89 -14.26 29.92
C ALA A 712 -8.47 -13.65 31.21
N PRO A 713 -7.86 -13.87 32.37
CA PRO A 713 -8.37 -13.37 33.65
C PRO A 713 -8.27 -11.86 33.80
N THR A 714 -7.54 -11.17 32.92
CA THR A 714 -7.41 -9.71 32.92
C THR A 714 -7.56 -9.21 31.49
N MET A 715 -8.54 -8.32 31.30
CA MET A 715 -8.94 -7.80 29.99
C MET A 715 -9.16 -6.30 30.07
N HIS A 716 -8.53 -5.57 29.16
CA HIS A 716 -8.69 -4.12 29.02
C HIS A 716 -9.06 -3.76 27.58
N GLN A 717 -10.05 -2.89 27.43
CA GLN A 717 -10.25 -2.13 26.19
C GLN A 717 -9.34 -0.92 26.19
N LEU A 718 -8.61 -0.71 25.10
CA LEU A 718 -7.75 0.44 24.91
C LEU A 718 -8.47 1.42 23.99
N ASP A 719 -8.73 2.63 24.45
CA ASP A 719 -9.37 3.66 23.64
C ASP A 719 -8.32 4.52 22.93
N PRO A 720 -8.13 4.36 21.60
CA PRO A 720 -7.13 5.12 20.89
C PRO A 720 -7.50 6.61 20.76
N ASP A 721 -8.78 6.99 20.90
CA ASP A 721 -9.19 8.40 20.76
C ASP A 721 -8.76 9.21 21.99
N THR A 722 -8.83 8.63 23.19
CA THR A 722 -8.53 9.32 24.46
C THR A 722 -7.22 8.88 25.12
N GLY A 723 -6.70 7.70 24.79
CA GLY A 723 -5.57 7.07 25.49
C GLY A 723 -5.95 6.42 26.83
N HIS A 724 -7.24 6.37 27.14
CA HIS A 724 -7.78 5.72 28.33
C HIS A 724 -7.92 4.22 28.16
N THR A 725 -8.04 3.52 29.28
CA THR A 725 -8.13 2.06 29.35
C THR A 725 -9.28 1.65 30.25
N HIS A 726 -10.06 0.66 29.81
CA HIS A 726 -11.26 0.22 30.52
C HIS A 726 -11.15 -1.27 30.83
N ARG A 727 -11.24 -1.60 32.11
CA ARG A 727 -11.23 -2.99 32.58
C ARG A 727 -12.58 -3.67 32.29
N LEU A 728 -12.55 -4.82 31.63
CA LEU A 728 -13.74 -5.51 31.12
C LEU A 728 -14.12 -6.79 31.89
N ASP A 729 -13.18 -7.36 32.65
CA ASP A 729 -13.30 -8.67 33.32
C ASP A 729 -14.21 -8.67 34.58
N HIS A 730 -14.87 -7.54 34.92
CA HIS A 730 -15.81 -7.43 36.03
C HIS A 730 -17.21 -7.99 35.73
N THR A 731 -17.51 -8.26 34.46
CA THR A 731 -18.82 -8.79 34.02
C THR A 731 -18.70 -10.25 33.58
N PRO A 732 -19.67 -11.12 33.94
CA PRO A 732 -19.76 -12.45 33.37
C PRO A 732 -19.96 -12.35 31.84
N ALA A 733 -19.05 -12.94 31.05
CA ALA A 733 -19.04 -12.90 29.58
C ALA A 733 -18.96 -11.46 28.99
N PRO A 734 -17.80 -10.80 29.06
CA PRO A 734 -17.65 -9.43 28.58
C PRO A 734 -17.89 -9.34 27.06
N THR A 735 -18.54 -8.25 26.66
CA THR A 735 -18.80 -7.91 25.26
C THR A 735 -18.07 -6.64 24.86
N ILE A 736 -17.87 -6.45 23.57
CA ILE A 736 -17.37 -5.21 22.98
C ILE A 736 -18.35 -4.68 21.93
N GLU A 737 -18.49 -3.37 21.89
CA GLU A 737 -19.25 -2.63 20.88
C GLU A 737 -18.28 -1.99 19.89
N ILE A 738 -18.52 -2.18 18.59
CA ILE A 738 -17.69 -1.65 17.51
C ILE A 738 -18.58 -1.00 16.48
N GLU A 739 -18.42 0.32 16.28
CA GLU A 739 -19.16 1.07 15.25
C GLU A 739 -18.87 0.55 13.84
N ALA A 740 -19.76 0.87 12.91
CA ALA A 740 -19.62 0.52 11.49
C ALA A 740 -18.28 1.05 10.94
N GLY A 741 -17.46 0.18 10.35
CA GLY A 741 -16.15 0.58 9.79
C GLY A 741 -15.14 1.08 10.83
N ASP A 742 -15.37 0.86 12.13
CA ASP A 742 -14.44 1.23 13.19
C ASP A 742 -13.72 0.03 13.81
N ILE A 743 -12.77 0.32 14.70
CA ILE A 743 -11.97 -0.68 15.41
C ILE A 743 -12.24 -0.69 16.92
N ALA A 744 -11.97 -1.84 17.52
CA ALA A 744 -11.72 -2.00 18.95
C ALA A 744 -10.32 -2.57 19.19
N LEU A 745 -9.64 -2.06 20.23
CA LEU A 745 -8.35 -2.55 20.69
C LEU A 745 -8.50 -3.20 22.07
N LEU A 746 -7.96 -4.40 22.22
CA LEU A 746 -8.01 -5.17 23.46
C LEU A 746 -6.61 -5.59 23.88
N ARG A 747 -6.34 -5.48 25.18
CA ARG A 747 -5.20 -6.14 25.85
C ARG A 747 -5.73 -7.30 26.68
N LEU A 748 -5.21 -8.49 26.42
CA LEU A 748 -5.60 -9.75 27.06
C LEU A 748 -4.38 -10.31 27.81
N SER A 749 -4.45 -10.48 29.12
CA SER A 749 -3.32 -10.95 29.92
C SER A 749 -3.71 -12.03 30.93
N ASN A 750 -2.77 -12.95 31.17
CA ASN A 750 -2.87 -13.97 32.21
C ASN A 750 -2.37 -13.49 33.57
N THR A 751 -1.76 -12.30 33.62
CA THR A 751 -1.22 -11.70 34.84
C THR A 751 -1.99 -10.42 35.20
N PRO A 752 -2.23 -10.15 36.49
CA PRO A 752 -2.78 -8.87 36.92
C PRO A 752 -1.88 -7.71 36.48
N ALA A 753 -2.48 -6.62 36.02
CA ALA A 753 -1.77 -5.46 35.48
C ALA A 753 -2.43 -4.16 36.01
N PRO A 754 -2.33 -3.87 37.33
CA PRO A 754 -3.07 -2.78 37.98
C PRO A 754 -2.73 -1.39 37.44
N GLU A 755 -1.57 -1.21 36.81
CA GLU A 755 -1.17 0.01 36.12
C GLU A 755 -2.09 0.36 34.93
N TRP A 756 -2.81 -0.63 34.38
CA TRP A 756 -3.82 -0.45 33.33
C TRP A 756 -5.22 -0.13 33.87
N ASP A 757 -5.43 -0.17 35.20
CA ASP A 757 -6.72 0.11 35.83
C ASP A 757 -6.91 1.62 36.13
N ALA A 758 -5.83 2.40 36.12
CA ALA A 758 -5.78 3.77 36.63
C ALA A 758 -6.22 4.87 35.63
N LEU A 759 -6.53 4.52 34.37
CA LEU A 759 -6.84 5.46 33.29
C LEU A 759 -8.28 5.29 32.76
N ALA A 760 -9.25 4.98 33.61
CA ALA A 760 -10.64 4.75 33.19
C ALA A 760 -11.38 6.06 32.86
N ALA A 761 -11.84 6.22 31.62
CA ALA A 761 -12.85 7.22 31.27
C ALA A 761 -14.24 6.80 31.79
N PRO A 762 -15.19 7.74 31.96
CA PRO A 762 -16.59 7.37 32.11
C PRO A 762 -17.06 6.62 30.86
N VAL A 763 -17.80 5.53 31.03
CA VAL A 763 -18.41 4.79 29.92
C VAL A 763 -19.69 5.49 29.49
N ALA A 764 -19.91 5.68 28.19
CA ALA A 764 -21.16 6.23 27.67
C ALA A 764 -22.35 5.35 28.15
N PRO A 765 -23.42 5.94 28.71
CA PRO A 765 -24.50 5.16 29.32
C PRO A 765 -25.45 4.55 28.28
N VAL A 766 -25.98 3.37 28.58
CA VAL A 766 -27.06 2.68 27.82
C VAL A 766 -28.43 3.35 28.12
N PRO A 767 -29.39 3.40 27.17
CA PRO A 767 -30.61 4.22 27.28
C PRO A 767 -31.44 4.04 28.57
N GLY A 768 -31.47 5.10 29.38
CA GLY A 768 -32.32 5.36 30.55
C GLY A 768 -32.19 6.81 31.04
N ALA A 769 -31.67 7.67 30.16
CA ALA A 769 -31.15 9.01 30.46
C ALA A 769 -32.23 10.09 30.36
N CYS A 770 -32.01 11.19 31.09
CA CYS A 770 -32.72 12.44 30.82
C CYS A 770 -32.14 13.01 29.53
N GLU A 771 -32.90 13.11 28.44
CA GLU A 771 -32.45 13.75 27.19
C GLU A 771 -32.87 15.24 27.22
N ALA A 772 -32.01 16.12 26.70
CA ALA A 772 -32.29 17.53 26.61
C ALA A 772 -33.07 17.86 25.32
N GLU A 773 -34.00 18.81 25.42
CA GLU A 773 -34.64 19.41 24.25
C GLU A 773 -33.73 20.48 23.66
N LEU A 774 -33.39 20.34 22.38
CA LEU A 774 -32.61 21.33 21.62
C LEU A 774 -33.53 22.29 20.87
N GLY A 775 -33.22 23.58 20.94
CA GLY A 775 -33.96 24.64 20.24
C GLY A 775 -33.55 24.80 18.77
N PRO A 776 -34.04 25.86 18.10
CA PRO A 776 -33.58 26.19 16.75
C PRO A 776 -32.09 26.53 16.74
N TRP A 777 -31.46 26.31 15.59
CA TRP A 777 -30.03 26.49 15.39
C TRP A 777 -29.74 27.84 14.78
N THR A 778 -28.81 28.59 15.36
CA THR A 778 -28.14 29.71 14.69
C THR A 778 -26.80 29.22 14.14
N ILE A 779 -26.53 29.50 12.87
CA ILE A 779 -25.32 29.05 12.18
C ILE A 779 -24.58 30.30 11.69
N ALA A 780 -23.41 30.57 12.25
CA ALA A 780 -22.52 31.63 11.80
C ALA A 780 -21.40 31.03 10.96
N VAL A 781 -21.28 31.37 9.68
CA VAL A 781 -20.32 30.76 8.75
C VAL A 781 -19.28 31.79 8.33
N ALA A 782 -18.01 31.47 8.56
CA ALA A 782 -16.86 32.10 7.94
C ALA A 782 -16.38 31.22 6.78
N GLY A 783 -16.76 31.60 5.57
CA GLY A 783 -16.42 30.89 4.34
C GLY A 783 -14.94 31.04 3.97
N ALA A 784 -14.39 30.00 3.35
CA ALA A 784 -13.00 29.89 2.96
C ALA A 784 -12.60 30.92 1.88
N ARG A 785 -13.58 31.53 1.18
CA ARG A 785 -13.35 32.59 0.19
C ARG A 785 -13.80 33.96 0.70
N GLY A 786 -14.05 34.10 2.00
CA GLY A 786 -14.41 35.36 2.65
C GLY A 786 -15.91 35.62 2.79
N GLU A 787 -16.76 34.61 2.55
CA GLU A 787 -18.19 34.69 2.85
C GLU A 787 -18.43 34.82 4.38
N ASP A 788 -19.38 35.66 4.79
CA ASP A 788 -19.80 35.80 6.20
C ASP A 788 -21.33 35.71 6.26
N LEU A 789 -21.84 34.60 6.79
CA LEU A 789 -23.27 34.28 6.80
C LEU A 789 -23.77 34.07 8.24
N MET A 790 -24.99 34.52 8.51
CA MET A 790 -25.69 34.28 9.78
C MET A 790 -27.09 33.75 9.49
N LEU A 791 -27.29 32.47 9.77
CA LEU A 791 -28.50 31.73 9.41
C LEU A 791 -29.23 31.25 10.65
N THR A 792 -30.55 31.08 10.54
CA THR A 792 -31.35 30.37 11.54
C THR A 792 -32.08 29.22 10.88
N ARG A 793 -31.96 28.01 11.44
CA ARG A 793 -32.58 26.80 10.93
C ARG A 793 -33.32 26.07 12.05
N ALA A 794 -34.51 25.57 11.76
CA ALA A 794 -35.27 24.75 12.71
C ALA A 794 -34.64 23.35 12.88
N HIS A 795 -34.01 22.84 11.82
CA HIS A 795 -33.40 21.53 11.76
C HIS A 795 -32.03 21.62 11.09
N LEU A 796 -31.14 20.69 11.45
CA LEU A 796 -29.85 20.49 10.82
C LEU A 796 -30.00 19.66 9.54
N GLY A 797 -29.00 19.73 8.65
CA GLY A 797 -29.00 19.02 7.37
C GLY A 797 -27.69 19.21 6.62
N ASP A 798 -27.56 18.49 5.50
CA ASP A 798 -26.43 18.60 4.58
C ASP A 798 -26.44 19.98 3.90
N TRP A 799 -25.31 20.69 3.90
CA TRP A 799 -25.19 22.01 3.29
C TRP A 799 -25.52 22.03 1.81
N ARG A 800 -25.32 20.91 1.09
CA ARG A 800 -25.65 20.82 -0.35
C ARG A 800 -27.13 21.06 -0.64
N ASP A 801 -27.99 20.76 0.32
CA ASP A 801 -29.44 20.89 0.18
C ASP A 801 -29.94 22.28 0.65
N ASP A 802 -29.03 23.18 1.06
CA ASP A 802 -29.34 24.53 1.52
C ASP A 802 -28.89 25.58 0.50
N ASP A 803 -29.83 26.41 0.04
CA ASP A 803 -29.62 27.42 -1.00
C ASP A 803 -28.53 28.46 -0.64
N GLU A 804 -28.26 28.70 0.65
CA GLU A 804 -27.25 29.67 1.10
C GLU A 804 -25.90 29.02 1.41
N LEU A 805 -25.82 27.70 1.55
CA LEU A 805 -24.62 26.98 1.99
C LEU A 805 -24.06 25.99 0.97
N GLY A 806 -24.81 25.59 -0.06
CA GLY A 806 -24.43 24.49 -0.96
C GLY A 806 -23.10 24.67 -1.71
N GLU A 807 -22.67 25.92 -1.90
CA GLU A 807 -21.41 26.29 -2.54
C GLU A 807 -20.34 26.80 -1.55
N VAL A 808 -20.64 26.79 -0.25
CA VAL A 808 -19.77 27.33 0.80
C VAL A 808 -18.98 26.19 1.44
N SER A 809 -17.71 26.46 1.74
CA SER A 809 -16.85 25.62 2.58
C SER A 809 -16.11 26.54 3.54
N GLY A 810 -15.78 26.10 4.75
CA GLY A 810 -15.09 26.93 5.73
C GLY A 810 -15.32 26.48 7.17
N VAL A 811 -15.50 27.47 8.06
CA VAL A 811 -15.74 27.26 9.49
C VAL A 811 -17.14 27.76 9.84
N ALA A 812 -17.94 26.94 10.51
CA ALA A 812 -19.27 27.31 10.97
C ALA A 812 -19.43 27.11 12.48
N ILE A 813 -20.02 28.08 13.16
CA ILE A 813 -20.40 27.98 14.57
C ILE A 813 -21.91 27.79 14.67
N TYR A 814 -22.31 26.60 15.10
CA TYR A 814 -23.68 26.22 15.40
C TYR A 814 -23.99 26.54 16.85
N ARG A 815 -25.14 27.15 17.12
CA ARG A 815 -25.61 27.47 18.46
C ARG A 815 -27.04 26.99 18.63
N THR A 816 -27.33 26.28 19.72
CA THR A 816 -28.71 25.89 20.07
C THR A 816 -28.96 26.02 21.57
N PRO A 817 -30.14 26.49 22.00
CA PRO A 817 -30.56 26.39 23.39
C PRO A 817 -30.73 24.93 23.82
N VAL A 818 -30.26 24.59 25.03
CA VAL A 818 -30.39 23.28 25.66
C VAL A 818 -31.35 23.38 26.84
N ARG A 819 -32.45 22.62 26.82
CA ARG A 819 -33.44 22.61 27.90
C ARG A 819 -33.58 21.23 28.50
N TRP A 820 -33.38 21.14 29.80
CA TRP A 820 -33.54 19.89 30.52
C TRP A 820 -34.97 19.76 31.08
N PRO A 821 -35.64 18.61 30.88
CA PRO A 821 -36.99 18.42 31.42
C PRO A 821 -37.01 18.27 32.96
N ARG A 822 -35.85 18.08 33.60
CA ARG A 822 -35.65 18.04 35.05
C ARG A 822 -34.20 18.40 35.40
N GLU A 823 -33.92 18.63 36.68
CA GLU A 823 -32.56 18.82 37.17
C GLU A 823 -31.68 17.58 36.86
N VAL A 824 -30.46 17.82 36.37
CA VAL A 824 -29.49 16.77 36.01
C VAL A 824 -28.23 16.89 36.88
N ARG A 825 -27.77 15.77 37.45
CA ARG A 825 -26.61 15.73 38.36
C ARG A 825 -25.51 14.75 37.93
N GLY A 826 -25.79 13.86 36.98
CA GLY A 826 -24.81 12.95 36.37
C GLY A 826 -23.99 13.56 35.23
N THR A 827 -23.05 12.79 34.69
CA THR A 827 -22.26 13.15 33.50
C THR A 827 -23.17 13.39 32.30
N VAL A 828 -23.02 14.54 31.66
CA VAL A 828 -23.71 14.88 30.42
C VAL A 828 -22.89 14.43 29.23
N TRP A 829 -23.58 13.86 28.24
CA TRP A 829 -23.01 13.31 27.02
C TRP A 829 -23.61 14.02 25.81
N CYS A 830 -22.83 14.13 24.75
CA CYS A 830 -23.28 14.63 23.47
C CYS A 830 -22.84 13.68 22.35
N SER A 831 -23.79 13.29 21.50
CA SER A 831 -23.49 12.71 20.19
C SER A 831 -23.88 13.73 19.14
N LEU A 832 -22.97 13.98 18.20
CA LEU A 832 -23.18 14.93 17.11
C LEU A 832 -23.95 14.31 15.93
N GLY A 833 -24.11 12.98 15.90
CA GLY A 833 -24.61 12.28 14.74
C GLY A 833 -23.66 12.42 13.55
N ARG A 834 -24.22 12.61 12.35
CA ARG A 834 -23.43 12.75 11.13
C ARG A 834 -22.77 14.13 11.04
N ILE A 835 -21.45 14.12 10.89
CA ILE A 835 -20.59 15.29 10.65
C ILE A 835 -19.82 15.01 9.37
N ASP A 836 -19.91 15.91 8.39
CA ASP A 836 -19.15 15.83 7.15
C ASP A 836 -18.05 16.92 7.18
N GLY A 837 -16.93 16.56 7.82
CA GLY A 837 -15.84 17.46 8.24
C GLY A 837 -15.33 17.07 9.64
N SER A 838 -14.94 18.07 10.44
CA SER A 838 -14.55 17.88 11.83
C SER A 838 -15.16 18.94 12.74
N ALA A 839 -15.36 18.62 14.02
CA ALA A 839 -16.06 19.49 14.95
C ALA A 839 -15.30 19.74 16.25
N ARG A 840 -15.69 20.78 17.00
CA ARG A 840 -15.30 21.03 18.38
C ARG A 840 -16.48 21.57 19.16
N ILE A 841 -16.57 21.26 20.45
CA ILE A 841 -17.59 21.80 21.34
C ILE A 841 -16.97 22.89 22.21
N ARG A 842 -17.71 23.98 22.45
CA ARG A 842 -17.24 25.10 23.28
C ARG A 842 -17.14 24.69 24.74
N GLU A 843 -16.05 25.07 25.40
CA GLU A 843 -15.79 24.90 26.82
C GLU A 843 -15.32 26.22 27.43
N GLY A 844 -16.22 26.95 28.08
CA GLY A 844 -15.93 28.31 28.55
C GLY A 844 -15.66 29.26 27.37
N ASN A 845 -14.47 29.89 27.34
CA ASN A 845 -14.11 30.86 26.30
C ASN A 845 -13.38 30.25 25.08
N ALA A 846 -13.14 28.93 25.06
CA ALA A 846 -12.39 28.25 24.02
C ALA A 846 -13.13 27.01 23.50
N PHE A 847 -12.78 26.52 22.31
CA PHE A 847 -13.27 25.23 21.83
C PHE A 847 -12.37 24.11 22.33
N GLY A 848 -12.98 23.02 22.79
CA GLY A 848 -12.30 21.85 23.35
C GLY A 848 -11.62 20.97 22.29
N ALA A 849 -11.43 19.69 22.62
CA ALA A 849 -10.77 18.73 21.75
C ALA A 849 -11.55 18.51 20.43
N PRO A 850 -10.86 18.27 19.30
CA PRO A 850 -11.53 17.94 18.04
C PRO A 850 -12.28 16.61 18.09
N ILE A 851 -13.41 16.56 17.40
CA ILE A 851 -14.31 15.42 17.26
C ILE A 851 -14.39 15.07 15.77
N ILE A 852 -14.06 13.82 15.45
CA ILE A 852 -13.97 13.31 14.07
C ILE A 852 -14.72 11.97 13.89
N SER A 853 -15.62 11.65 14.83
CA SER A 853 -16.46 10.45 14.81
C SER A 853 -17.83 10.77 15.42
N ASP A 854 -18.78 9.87 15.23
CA ASP A 854 -20.13 9.91 15.80
C ASP A 854 -20.20 9.46 17.28
N ARG A 855 -19.09 8.91 17.80
CA ARG A 855 -18.96 8.50 19.21
C ARG A 855 -19.38 9.60 20.18
N PRO A 856 -20.22 9.28 21.19
CA PRO A 856 -20.58 10.23 22.22
C PRO A 856 -19.36 10.75 23.00
N VAL A 857 -19.32 12.06 23.25
CA VAL A 857 -18.31 12.70 24.09
C VAL A 857 -18.94 13.20 25.38
N ALA A 858 -18.20 13.11 26.48
CA ALA A 858 -18.62 13.69 27.75
C ALA A 858 -18.47 15.21 27.68
N LEU A 859 -19.53 15.94 28.04
CA LEU A 859 -19.52 17.40 28.10
C LEU A 859 -19.13 17.88 29.50
N PRO A 860 -18.14 18.78 29.64
CA PRO A 860 -17.92 19.44 30.91
C PRO A 860 -19.10 20.38 31.22
N PRO A 861 -19.42 20.64 32.51
CA PRO A 861 -20.53 21.54 32.87
C PRO A 861 -20.47 22.91 32.21
N ALA A 862 -19.27 23.45 31.97
CA ALA A 862 -19.06 24.73 31.29
C ALA A 862 -19.54 24.75 29.83
N ALA A 863 -19.65 23.59 29.16
CA ALA A 863 -20.09 23.50 27.76
C ALA A 863 -21.58 23.77 27.56
N TYR A 864 -22.37 23.73 28.64
CA TYR A 864 -23.82 23.97 28.61
C TYR A 864 -24.32 24.77 29.82
N ALA A 865 -23.43 25.40 30.58
CA ALA A 865 -23.74 26.09 31.84
C ALA A 865 -24.75 27.24 31.65
N GLU A 866 -24.72 27.91 30.50
CA GLU A 866 -25.64 29.00 30.15
C GLU A 866 -26.92 28.50 29.45
N GLY A 867 -27.12 27.17 29.36
CA GLY A 867 -28.23 26.58 28.61
C GLY A 867 -28.10 26.75 27.10
N ILE A 868 -26.89 26.95 26.59
CA ILE A 868 -26.55 27.05 25.16
C ILE A 868 -25.43 26.05 24.87
N LEU A 869 -25.58 25.28 23.79
CA LEU A 869 -24.52 24.46 23.22
C LEU A 869 -23.98 25.16 21.98
N GLU A 870 -22.65 25.37 21.93
CA GLU A 870 -21.96 25.84 20.73
C GLU A 870 -21.05 24.76 20.14
N ILE A 871 -21.12 24.58 18.82
CA ILE A 871 -20.33 23.59 18.08
C ILE A 871 -19.66 24.30 16.91
N GLU A 872 -18.33 24.29 16.86
CA GLU A 872 -17.56 24.70 15.68
C GLU A 872 -17.43 23.50 14.74
N VAL A 873 -17.73 23.68 13.46
CA VAL A 873 -17.59 22.66 12.42
C VAL A 873 -16.70 23.22 11.32
N ARG A 874 -15.76 22.42 10.85
CA ARG A 874 -14.77 22.74 9.83
C ARG A 874 -14.97 21.78 8.67
N THR A 875 -15.21 22.30 7.48
CA THR A 875 -15.54 21.48 6.31
C THR A 875 -14.30 21.21 5.44
N PRO A 876 -14.35 20.16 4.59
CA PRO A 876 -13.49 20.08 3.41
C PRO A 876 -13.74 21.25 2.45
N LEU A 877 -12.87 21.43 1.46
CA LEU A 877 -12.90 22.59 0.54
C LEU A 877 -13.68 22.35 -0.77
N ARG A 878 -14.14 21.12 -1.04
CA ARG A 878 -14.69 20.72 -2.34
C ARG A 878 -15.74 21.66 -2.92
N ASN A 879 -16.74 22.06 -2.13
CA ASN A 879 -17.89 22.79 -2.64
C ASN A 879 -17.49 24.21 -3.05
N ALA A 880 -16.74 24.93 -2.19
CA ALA A 880 -16.19 26.23 -2.53
C ALA A 880 -15.19 26.15 -3.71
N ALA A 881 -14.40 25.08 -3.79
CA ALA A 881 -13.43 24.87 -4.86
C ALA A 881 -14.11 24.66 -6.23
N LEU A 882 -15.23 23.93 -6.27
CA LEU A 882 -16.03 23.78 -7.47
C LEU A 882 -16.70 25.09 -7.87
N ALA A 883 -17.30 25.81 -6.92
CA ALA A 883 -17.94 27.11 -7.17
C ALA A 883 -16.94 28.16 -7.67
N ALA A 884 -15.66 28.06 -7.27
CA ALA A 884 -14.58 28.92 -7.74
C ALA A 884 -13.94 28.44 -9.07
N GLY A 885 -14.26 27.24 -9.56
CA GLY A 885 -13.66 26.68 -10.77
C GLY A 885 -12.17 26.33 -10.62
N VAL A 886 -11.69 26.02 -9.41
CA VAL A 886 -10.29 25.67 -9.14
C VAL A 886 -10.01 24.16 -9.13
N VAL A 887 -11.05 23.33 -9.14
CA VAL A 887 -10.90 21.87 -9.30
C VAL A 887 -10.62 21.57 -10.76
N THR A 888 -9.47 20.94 -11.03
CA THR A 888 -9.10 20.56 -12.38
C THR A 888 -9.76 19.25 -12.76
N ALA A 889 -10.46 19.22 -13.90
CA ALA A 889 -10.89 17.96 -14.49
C ALA A 889 -9.65 17.19 -14.94
N GLY A 890 -9.57 15.93 -14.54
CA GLY A 890 -8.55 15.02 -15.05
C GLY A 890 -8.71 14.76 -16.54
N PRO A 891 -7.79 14.00 -17.12
CA PRO A 891 -7.89 13.60 -18.53
C PRO A 891 -9.07 12.65 -18.84
N TRP A 892 -9.72 12.13 -17.81
CA TRP A 892 -10.86 11.22 -17.90
C TRP A 892 -12.17 11.96 -17.64
N PRO A 893 -13.30 11.51 -18.23
CA PRO A 893 -14.61 12.12 -18.01
C PRO A 893 -15.16 11.74 -16.62
N ILE A 894 -14.60 12.34 -15.57
CA ILE A 894 -15.08 12.19 -14.19
C ILE A 894 -16.06 13.32 -13.89
N GLU A 895 -17.24 12.98 -13.37
CA GLU A 895 -18.20 13.97 -12.89
C GLU A 895 -17.69 14.60 -11.59
N LEU A 896 -17.38 15.90 -11.64
CA LEU A 896 -16.94 16.64 -10.47
C LEU A 896 -18.16 17.14 -9.68
N THR A 897 -18.50 16.44 -8.60
CA THR A 897 -19.68 16.75 -7.78
C THR A 897 -19.34 17.39 -6.43
N THR A 898 -20.31 18.13 -5.87
CA THR A 898 -20.28 18.62 -4.49
C THR A 898 -20.34 17.45 -3.51
N ARG A 899 -19.76 17.63 -2.34
CA ARG A 899 -19.74 16.64 -1.25
C ARG A 899 -20.62 17.10 -0.09
N PRO A 900 -21.18 16.14 0.67
CA PRO A 900 -21.80 16.46 1.95
C PRO A 900 -20.86 17.30 2.81
N GLN A 901 -21.38 18.34 3.47
CA GLN A 901 -20.59 19.20 4.35
C GLN A 901 -21.44 19.68 5.53
N GLY A 902 -20.77 19.94 6.66
CA GLY A 902 -21.39 20.55 7.83
C GLY A 902 -21.87 19.54 8.88
N LEU A 903 -22.79 19.98 9.74
CA LEU A 903 -23.37 19.17 10.81
C LEU A 903 -24.79 18.76 10.43
N SER A 904 -24.94 17.52 9.98
CA SER A 904 -26.22 16.96 9.56
C SER A 904 -27.04 16.41 10.74
N GLY A 905 -26.37 15.94 11.81
CA GLY A 905 -27.04 15.41 13.00
C GLY A 905 -27.55 13.97 12.84
N PRO A 906 -28.52 13.55 13.68
CA PRO A 906 -29.14 14.32 14.76
C PRO A 906 -28.16 14.52 15.93
N VAL A 907 -28.09 15.75 16.44
CA VAL A 907 -27.37 16.05 17.69
C VAL A 907 -28.25 15.65 18.86
N ARG A 908 -27.69 14.89 19.80
CA ARG A 908 -28.35 14.43 21.02
C ARG A 908 -27.52 14.78 22.23
N VAL A 909 -28.17 15.28 23.28
CA VAL A 909 -27.53 15.61 24.55
C VAL A 909 -28.31 14.97 25.68
N TRP A 910 -27.65 14.20 26.54
CA TRP A 910 -28.33 13.48 27.62
C TRP A 910 -27.48 13.36 28.88
N ALA A 911 -28.12 13.23 30.03
CA ALA A 911 -27.44 13.05 31.32
C ALA A 911 -27.53 11.59 31.76
N SER A 912 -26.40 11.05 32.23
CA SER A 912 -26.33 9.74 32.86
C SER A 912 -27.25 9.68 34.09
N PRO A 913 -27.92 8.55 34.37
CA PRO A 913 -28.66 8.38 35.62
C PRO A 913 -27.73 8.58 36.83
N ASP A 914 -28.22 9.24 37.88
CA ASP A 914 -27.50 9.33 39.15
C ASP A 914 -27.23 7.90 39.66
N ARG A 915 -25.96 7.52 39.84
CA ARG A 915 -25.56 6.24 40.45
C ARG A 915 -25.63 6.31 41.96
#